data_AF-A0A9D4TWK3-F1
#
_entry.id   AF-A0A9D4TWK3-F1
#
_cell.length_a   1.000
_cell.length_b   1.000
_cell.length_c   1.000
_cell.angle_alpha   90.00
_cell.angle_beta   90.00
_cell.angle_gamma   90.00
#
_symmetry.space_group_name_H-M   'P 1'
#
loop_
_entity.id
_entity.type
_entity.pdbx_description
1 polymer ?
#
loop_
_entity_poly.entity_id
_entity_poly.type
_entity_poly.pdbx_seq_one_letter_code
_entity_poly.pdbx_strand_id
1 'polypeptide(L)'
;MAVAATMASTTAARGSTTSNGGRACSACSRGSTSGGLLGSIRSRRATSLVVPPFVASANSTPFVRGSSSRVGPSTRAAAAAPAPFLSGRSAQPLRRARQAFDTLTTAATSPSSSPFRHRHTAGPYPAHVPSPAPRKGAAAVGSASSGKAVERYDFLVLGTGIAGLSYALKVAEYGRVALVTKAGVSEGCTAYAQGGICAVLDAQDSVDAHVRDTLVAGAFLNDRNAVEVVCREGPRYVLELAKFGAEFTRQPSGGLHLTREGGHSARRIVHAADATGAEIERALVAAAAANPNITCFEHHLAVDLLIDEVEGVRYCLGADVLDQHGLSMTRFVAPVTMLATGGAGQLYPNTTNPGVSTGDGIAMAYRAKAAVANMEFVQFHPTSLYAPATPAAAAGNPAAGALAGGRSFLITEAVRGEGGLLYNTGGERFMPRYDERLELAPRDVVARSIQAEMLGRGDSHALLDISHKPPAEVLAHFPNIAAHCARLGLDITKDPIPVVPAQHYLCGGVQTGLLGETHVQGLYACGEVACSGLHGANRLASNSLLEGLVFANRAVGASVAHAEHAMRCAGGALHAAAAAADFSGSAAPRALPPSAAAWVAAKREELNGLMWRGAGIVRRQEDMKRALQSIARLYVETRALAESYGVSTELVELRNLVTVGELVMSSALQRRESRGGHYCQDYPETVPQECRATVINTPVKRRLDLAKAATTVGSLPSATKLFGGSTVAPGSPKRSGGGMRERDLLTTRSGVEE
;
A
#
# COMPACT_ATOMS: atom_id res chain seq x y z
N MET A 1 -41.25 25.16 -21.58
CA MET A 1 -41.65 25.57 -22.95
C MET A 1 -40.80 24.80 -23.94
N ALA A 2 -41.38 24.33 -25.03
CA ALA A 2 -40.70 23.56 -26.06
C ALA A 2 -40.84 24.26 -27.41
N VAL A 3 -39.84 24.12 -28.27
CA VAL A 3 -40.00 24.15 -29.74
C VAL A 3 -39.08 23.06 -30.31
N ALA A 4 -39.57 22.32 -31.30
CA ALA A 4 -38.88 21.23 -31.97
C ALA A 4 -39.31 21.14 -33.45
N ALA A 5 -38.62 20.30 -34.23
CA ALA A 5 -38.88 19.95 -35.64
C ALA A 5 -38.51 21.05 -36.68
N THR A 6 -38.22 20.75 -37.95
CA THR A 6 -38.57 19.56 -38.76
C THR A 6 -37.50 19.22 -39.84
N MET A 7 -37.55 18.01 -40.42
CA MET A 7 -36.70 17.51 -41.52
C MET A 7 -37.32 17.66 -42.94
N ALA A 8 -36.48 17.64 -43.98
CA ALA A 8 -36.67 17.05 -45.32
C ALA A 8 -35.30 17.06 -46.04
N SER A 9 -34.64 16.00 -46.53
CA SER A 9 -35.00 14.85 -47.41
C SER A 9 -34.97 15.15 -48.92
N THR A 10 -33.92 14.68 -49.61
CA THR A 10 -33.93 14.40 -51.06
C THR A 10 -32.98 13.23 -51.39
N THR A 11 -33.43 12.34 -52.27
CA THR A 11 -32.71 11.16 -52.76
C THR A 11 -32.53 11.21 -54.27
N ALA A 12 -31.37 10.81 -54.79
CA ALA A 12 -31.16 10.42 -56.19
C ALA A 12 -30.04 9.35 -56.28
N ALA A 13 -30.07 8.50 -57.32
CA ALA A 13 -29.22 7.31 -57.39
C ALA A 13 -28.82 6.92 -58.83
N ARG A 14 -27.82 6.02 -58.93
CA ARG A 14 -27.40 5.13 -60.05
C ARG A 14 -26.24 5.55 -60.97
N GLY A 15 -25.46 4.53 -61.38
CA GLY A 15 -24.46 4.51 -62.46
C GLY A 15 -23.01 4.40 -61.95
N SER A 16 -22.34 3.24 -61.83
CA SER A 16 -21.79 2.33 -62.87
C SER A 16 -20.82 3.05 -63.83
N THR A 17 -19.57 2.64 -64.09
CA THR A 17 -19.01 1.28 -64.35
C THR A 17 -17.46 1.23 -64.30
N THR A 18 -16.86 0.05 -64.00
CA THR A 18 -15.58 -0.52 -64.56
C THR A 18 -14.22 0.25 -64.42
N SER A 19 -13.02 -0.36 -64.34
CA SER A 19 -12.57 -1.76 -64.51
C SER A 19 -11.15 -2.04 -63.93
N ASN A 20 -10.90 -3.32 -63.61
CA ASN A 20 -9.66 -4.12 -63.78
C ASN A 20 -8.32 -3.81 -63.05
N GLY A 21 -7.77 -4.89 -62.48
CA GLY A 21 -6.34 -5.08 -62.17
C GLY A 21 -6.06 -5.55 -60.74
N GLY A 22 -5.88 -6.84 -60.40
CA GLY A 22 -5.93 -8.06 -61.21
C GLY A 22 -4.67 -8.92 -61.11
N ARG A 23 -4.58 -9.81 -60.09
CA ARG A 23 -3.81 -11.08 -59.98
C ARG A 23 -3.54 -11.39 -58.49
N ALA A 24 -3.48 -12.64 -58.00
CA ALA A 24 -4.05 -13.91 -58.46
C ALA A 24 -3.90 -14.97 -57.33
N CYS A 25 -4.88 -15.90 -57.24
CA CYS A 25 -4.83 -17.35 -56.89
C CYS A 25 -3.81 -17.92 -55.88
N SER A 26 -4.06 -19.00 -55.14
CA SER A 26 -5.09 -20.08 -55.24
C SER A 26 -5.28 -20.69 -53.83
N ALA A 27 -6.47 -21.12 -53.36
CA ALA A 27 -7.20 -22.36 -53.71
C ALA A 27 -6.41 -23.66 -53.34
N CYS A 28 -6.96 -24.80 -52.90
CA CYS A 28 -8.32 -25.29 -52.58
C CYS A 28 -8.17 -26.70 -51.88
N SER A 29 -9.15 -27.45 -51.36
CA SER A 29 -10.61 -27.36 -51.12
C SER A 29 -11.09 -28.57 -50.26
N ARG A 30 -12.35 -28.56 -49.79
CA ARG A 30 -13.18 -29.71 -49.29
C ARG A 30 -12.91 -30.17 -47.83
N GLY A 31 -13.87 -30.75 -47.08
CA GLY A 31 -15.33 -30.84 -47.30
C GLY A 31 -15.98 -32.18 -46.88
N SER A 32 -16.99 -32.13 -45.98
CA SER A 32 -17.94 -33.22 -45.62
C SER A 32 -17.34 -34.45 -44.87
N THR A 33 -18.08 -35.38 -44.23
CA THR A 33 -19.54 -35.69 -44.17
C THR A 33 -19.94 -36.42 -42.86
N SER A 34 -21.19 -36.25 -42.43
CA SER A 34 -22.12 -37.20 -41.72
C SER A 34 -21.67 -38.30 -40.73
N GLY A 35 -22.43 -38.48 -39.65
CA GLY A 35 -22.61 -39.78 -38.97
C GLY A 35 -23.21 -39.67 -37.55
N GLY A 36 -24.40 -40.23 -37.31
CA GLY A 36 -25.02 -40.28 -35.98
C GLY A 36 -25.63 -41.65 -35.68
N LEU A 37 -25.86 -41.98 -34.40
CA LEU A 37 -26.61 -43.16 -33.97
C LEU A 37 -27.12 -43.03 -32.52
N LEU A 38 -28.29 -43.60 -32.25
CA LEU A 38 -28.96 -43.61 -30.94
C LEU A 38 -28.48 -44.76 -30.03
N GLY A 39 -28.63 -44.57 -28.72
CA GLY A 39 -28.54 -45.63 -27.69
C GLY A 39 -29.30 -45.23 -26.43
N SER A 40 -30.14 -46.10 -25.88
CA SER A 40 -31.21 -45.70 -24.94
C SER A 40 -31.08 -46.24 -23.52
N ILE A 41 -31.62 -45.48 -22.55
CA ILE A 41 -32.30 -45.93 -21.32
C ILE A 41 -31.54 -46.85 -20.35
N ARG A 42 -31.32 -46.35 -19.12
CA ARG A 42 -31.81 -47.03 -17.91
C ARG A 42 -31.96 -46.07 -16.72
N SER A 43 -33.17 -46.01 -16.17
CA SER A 43 -33.48 -45.32 -14.92
C SER A 43 -33.18 -46.22 -13.71
N ARG A 44 -32.92 -45.63 -12.53
CA ARG A 44 -33.38 -46.17 -11.25
C ARG A 44 -33.38 -45.14 -10.11
N ARG A 45 -34.61 -44.78 -9.74
CA ARG A 45 -35.15 -44.43 -8.41
C ARG A 45 -34.43 -43.43 -7.50
N ALA A 46 -35.20 -42.40 -7.14
CA ALA A 46 -34.99 -41.58 -5.96
C ALA A 46 -35.27 -42.34 -4.64
N THR A 47 -34.67 -41.84 -3.56
CA THR A 47 -35.19 -41.94 -2.19
C THR A 47 -35.31 -40.53 -1.63
N SER A 48 -36.49 -40.18 -1.12
CA SER A 48 -36.79 -38.90 -0.50
C SER A 48 -36.49 -38.96 0.99
N LEU A 49 -35.93 -37.89 1.57
CA LEU A 49 -36.02 -37.63 3.00
C LEU A 49 -35.93 -36.11 3.31
N VAL A 50 -37.12 -35.53 3.45
CA VAL A 50 -37.53 -34.47 4.40
C VAL A 50 -36.48 -33.42 4.79
N VAL A 51 -36.70 -32.18 4.35
CA VAL A 51 -36.09 -30.96 4.90
C VAL A 51 -37.19 -30.10 5.55
N PRO A 52 -37.06 -29.68 6.81
CA PRO A 52 -37.99 -28.71 7.43
C PRO A 52 -37.65 -27.27 7.02
N PRO A 53 -38.64 -26.40 6.71
CA PRO A 53 -38.40 -25.00 6.34
C PRO A 53 -38.73 -23.99 7.48
N PHE A 54 -38.28 -22.74 7.28
CA PHE A 54 -38.48 -21.54 8.13
C PHE A 54 -37.69 -21.54 9.46
N VAL A 55 -37.18 -20.40 9.96
CA VAL A 55 -37.73 -19.02 9.89
C VAL A 55 -36.70 -17.98 9.43
N ALA A 56 -37.12 -17.09 8.52
CA ALA A 56 -36.52 -15.76 8.34
C ALA A 56 -37.66 -14.73 8.36
N SER A 57 -37.66 -13.81 9.32
CA SER A 57 -38.71 -12.79 9.46
C SER A 57 -38.31 -11.48 8.78
N ALA A 58 -38.94 -11.17 7.65
CA ALA A 58 -39.00 -9.81 7.10
C ALA A 58 -40.42 -9.27 7.34
N ASN A 59 -40.54 -8.14 8.05
CA ASN A 59 -41.80 -7.42 8.21
C ASN A 59 -41.75 -6.10 7.42
N SER A 60 -42.30 -6.12 6.21
CA SER A 60 -42.68 -4.93 5.46
C SER A 60 -43.89 -5.24 4.57
N THR A 61 -45.09 -5.09 5.13
CA THR A 61 -46.35 -5.24 4.37
C THR A 61 -46.69 -3.99 3.56
N PRO A 62 -47.30 -4.12 2.37
CA PRO A 62 -47.47 -3.03 1.41
C PRO A 62 -48.87 -2.38 1.47
N PHE A 63 -49.08 -1.32 0.71
CA PHE A 63 -50.43 -0.97 0.23
C PHE A 63 -50.43 -0.44 -1.21
N VAL A 64 -51.53 -0.64 -1.92
CA VAL A 64 -51.65 -0.52 -3.39
C VAL A 64 -52.49 0.69 -3.81
N ARG A 65 -52.10 1.25 -4.98
CA ARG A 65 -52.76 2.23 -5.86
C ARG A 65 -54.22 2.64 -5.57
N GLY A 66 -54.45 3.95 -5.53
CA GLY A 66 -55.71 4.62 -5.86
C GLY A 66 -55.42 5.85 -6.75
N SER A 67 -56.32 6.20 -7.67
CA SER A 67 -56.04 7.09 -8.81
C SER A 67 -56.64 8.50 -8.70
N SER A 68 -56.12 9.39 -9.55
CA SER A 68 -56.79 10.52 -10.22
C SER A 68 -56.62 11.97 -9.71
N SER A 69 -56.35 12.82 -10.72
CA SER A 69 -56.78 14.22 -10.91
C SER A 69 -56.29 15.38 -10.01
N ARG A 70 -55.55 16.26 -10.70
CA ARG A 70 -55.78 17.72 -10.84
C ARG A 70 -55.43 18.70 -9.71
N VAL A 71 -54.53 19.62 -10.12
CA VAL A 71 -54.61 21.09 -9.98
C VAL A 71 -54.43 21.71 -8.58
N GLY A 72 -53.42 22.58 -8.51
CA GLY A 72 -53.62 23.91 -7.94
C GLY A 72 -52.84 24.21 -6.65
N PRO A 73 -52.29 25.43 -6.47
CA PRO A 73 -51.31 25.69 -5.42
C PRO A 73 -51.85 26.59 -4.29
N SER A 74 -50.93 27.10 -3.45
CA SER A 74 -51.13 28.09 -2.37
C SER A 74 -51.66 27.49 -1.05
N THR A 75 -51.34 28.01 0.15
CA THR A 75 -50.33 29.01 0.54
C THR A 75 -49.96 28.86 2.03
N ARG A 76 -48.79 29.38 2.40
CA ARG A 76 -48.46 30.05 3.69
C ARG A 76 -49.19 29.64 5.00
N ALA A 77 -48.34 29.22 5.94
CA ALA A 77 -48.00 29.95 7.18
C ALA A 77 -48.59 29.52 8.54
N ALA A 78 -47.66 29.57 9.50
CA ALA A 78 -47.79 30.01 10.89
C ALA A 78 -48.48 29.10 11.93
N ALA A 79 -47.61 28.48 12.74
CA ALA A 79 -47.53 28.69 14.20
C ALA A 79 -48.81 28.75 15.04
N ALA A 80 -48.94 27.82 15.98
CA ALA A 80 -48.90 28.14 17.42
C ALA A 80 -48.73 26.87 18.26
N ALA A 81 -47.83 26.91 19.26
CA ALA A 81 -48.01 26.16 20.51
C ALA A 81 -48.93 27.01 21.43
N PRO A 82 -49.64 26.44 22.42
CA PRO A 82 -48.96 26.00 23.65
C PRO A 82 -49.50 24.70 24.27
N ALA A 83 -48.86 24.31 25.38
CA ALA A 83 -49.16 23.18 26.26
C ALA A 83 -50.31 23.55 27.26
N PRO A 84 -50.47 23.03 28.52
CA PRO A 84 -49.71 21.98 29.25
C PRO A 84 -50.59 21.09 30.22
N PHE A 85 -49.95 20.49 31.23
CA PHE A 85 -50.49 20.00 32.54
C PHE A 85 -51.04 18.55 32.73
N LEU A 86 -50.12 17.71 33.25
CA LEU A 86 -50.12 17.11 34.61
C LEU A 86 -50.53 15.65 34.94
N SER A 87 -49.68 15.07 35.81
CA SER A 87 -49.89 13.99 36.80
C SER A 87 -50.14 12.57 36.26
N GLY A 88 -49.62 11.48 36.85
CA GLY A 88 -48.77 11.28 38.04
C GLY A 88 -49.16 9.92 38.68
N ARG A 89 -48.29 8.92 38.85
CA ARG A 89 -47.39 8.65 40.00
C ARG A 89 -46.74 7.27 39.74
N SER A 90 -45.42 7.12 39.68
CA SER A 90 -44.44 6.91 40.78
C SER A 90 -44.41 5.51 41.44
N ALA A 91 -43.36 4.73 41.15
CA ALA A 91 -42.63 3.89 42.11
C ALA A 91 -41.18 3.65 41.60
N GLN A 92 -40.21 3.67 42.52
CA GLN A 92 -38.74 3.71 42.31
C GLN A 92 -38.08 3.25 43.65
N PRO A 93 -36.74 3.24 43.85
CA PRO A 93 -35.60 2.84 43.00
C PRO A 93 -34.59 1.98 43.82
N LEU A 94 -33.30 1.91 43.42
CA LEU A 94 -32.03 1.99 44.22
C LEU A 94 -30.91 1.14 43.55
N ARG A 95 -29.60 1.48 43.55
CA ARG A 95 -28.86 2.77 43.67
C ARG A 95 -27.34 2.58 43.39
N ARG A 96 -26.67 3.69 43.05
CA ARG A 96 -25.23 4.08 43.21
C ARG A 96 -24.36 4.03 41.94
N ALA A 97 -23.46 4.99 41.67
CA ALA A 97 -23.32 6.37 42.16
C ALA A 97 -22.41 7.19 41.21
N ARG A 98 -22.61 8.52 41.11
CA ARG A 98 -21.75 9.46 40.37
C ARG A 98 -21.92 10.87 40.94
N GLN A 99 -20.83 11.58 41.26
CA GLN A 99 -20.66 13.03 41.58
C GLN A 99 -19.31 13.20 42.33
N ALA A 100 -18.57 14.31 42.30
CA ALA A 100 -18.64 15.61 41.60
C ALA A 100 -17.16 16.13 41.48
N PHE A 101 -16.77 17.20 40.79
CA PHE A 101 -17.20 18.60 40.94
C PHE A 101 -16.72 19.47 39.77
N ASP A 102 -17.42 20.58 39.51
CA ASP A 102 -17.03 21.61 38.54
C ASP A 102 -17.50 22.99 39.04
N THR A 103 -16.62 23.99 39.07
CA THR A 103 -16.81 25.46 39.35
C THR A 103 -15.39 26.06 39.51
N LEU A 104 -15.00 27.27 39.09
CA LEU A 104 -15.69 28.53 38.81
C LEU A 104 -14.89 29.36 37.76
N THR A 105 -15.45 30.48 37.27
CA THR A 105 -14.82 31.40 36.31
C THR A 105 -14.55 32.80 36.89
N THR A 106 -13.70 33.59 36.21
CA THR A 106 -13.44 35.05 36.32
C THR A 106 -12.63 35.61 37.51
N ALA A 107 -11.46 36.17 37.21
CA ALA A 107 -11.03 37.55 37.55
C ALA A 107 -9.69 37.87 36.84
N ALA A 108 -9.44 39.14 36.48
CA ALA A 108 -8.21 39.60 35.86
C ALA A 108 -7.78 40.97 36.40
N THR A 109 -6.51 41.13 36.78
CA THR A 109 -5.77 42.42 36.82
C THR A 109 -4.26 42.18 36.98
N SER A 110 -3.46 42.89 36.19
CA SER A 110 -1.97 42.92 36.18
C SER A 110 -1.42 44.05 37.09
N PRO A 111 -0.16 44.55 36.97
CA PRO A 111 1.14 43.97 36.56
C PRO A 111 2.32 44.34 37.52
N SER A 112 3.53 43.78 37.30
CA SER A 112 4.79 44.48 37.69
C SER A 112 6.01 44.17 36.79
N SER A 113 6.48 45.21 36.09
CA SER A 113 7.83 45.51 35.56
C SER A 113 8.99 44.52 35.83
N SER A 114 9.78 44.03 34.84
CA SER A 114 10.68 44.72 33.85
C SER A 114 12.13 44.91 34.38
N PRO A 115 13.20 45.03 33.54
CA PRO A 115 13.47 44.56 32.16
C PRO A 115 14.81 43.77 32.02
N PHE A 116 15.07 43.16 30.86
CA PHE A 116 16.38 43.33 30.17
C PHE A 116 16.28 42.99 28.66
N ARG A 117 16.90 43.81 27.79
CA ARG A 117 17.08 43.57 26.34
C ARG A 117 18.40 42.79 26.14
N HIS A 118 18.64 41.96 25.11
CA HIS A 118 18.74 42.36 23.70
C HIS A 118 19.09 41.17 22.76
N ARG A 119 18.72 41.35 21.48
CA ARG A 119 19.37 40.86 20.22
C ARG A 119 19.25 39.38 19.81
N HIS A 120 18.70 39.23 18.60
CA HIS A 120 18.94 38.11 17.70
C HIS A 120 20.41 38.02 17.25
N THR A 121 20.92 36.80 17.16
CA THR A 121 21.86 36.36 16.12
C THR A 121 21.50 34.92 15.74
N ALA A 122 21.22 34.66 14.46
CA ALA A 122 21.06 33.30 13.96
C ALA A 122 22.45 32.64 13.79
N GLY A 123 22.56 31.36 14.15
CA GLY A 123 23.76 30.53 14.04
C GLY A 123 23.38 29.04 13.96
N PRO A 124 24.21 28.18 13.37
CA PRO A 124 23.77 26.90 12.82
C PRO A 124 23.59 25.78 13.85
N TYR A 125 22.82 24.75 13.45
CA TYR A 125 22.60 23.48 14.14
C TYR A 125 23.89 22.87 14.72
N PRO A 126 23.90 22.47 16.02
CA PRO A 126 24.91 21.55 16.54
C PRO A 126 24.55 20.09 16.21
N ALA A 127 25.58 19.29 15.93
CA ALA A 127 25.45 17.87 15.60
C ALA A 127 25.33 16.97 16.84
N HIS A 128 24.86 15.74 16.61
CA HIS A 128 25.01 14.53 17.45
C HIS A 128 24.82 14.68 18.98
N VAL A 129 23.62 14.30 19.46
CA VAL A 129 23.43 13.86 20.85
C VAL A 129 23.77 12.36 20.94
N PRO A 130 24.59 11.90 21.90
CA PRO A 130 24.90 10.47 22.05
C PRO A 130 23.73 9.68 22.66
N SER A 131 23.44 8.49 22.12
CA SER A 131 22.50 7.55 22.75
C SER A 131 23.02 7.07 24.12
N PRO A 132 22.15 6.89 25.14
CA PRO A 132 22.55 6.31 26.41
C PRO A 132 22.94 4.83 26.24
N ALA A 133 24.05 4.42 26.85
CA ALA A 133 24.57 3.07 26.73
C ALA A 133 23.62 2.01 27.36
N PRO A 134 23.51 0.81 26.76
CA PRO A 134 22.67 -0.26 27.32
C PRO A 134 23.25 -0.79 28.63
N ARG A 135 22.39 -0.93 29.65
CA ARG A 135 22.77 -1.56 30.93
C ARG A 135 23.10 -3.04 30.70
N LYS A 136 24.32 -3.45 31.02
CA LYS A 136 24.74 -4.86 31.02
C LYS A 136 24.00 -5.64 32.11
N GLY A 137 22.96 -6.38 31.73
CA GLY A 137 22.45 -7.52 32.51
C GLY A 137 23.39 -8.72 32.35
N ALA A 138 23.74 -9.39 33.44
CA ALA A 138 24.71 -10.48 33.41
C ALA A 138 24.16 -11.74 32.72
N ALA A 139 24.96 -12.33 31.83
CA ALA A 139 24.62 -13.59 31.17
C ALA A 139 24.81 -14.78 32.12
N ALA A 140 23.72 -15.46 32.46
CA ALA A 140 23.77 -16.82 32.98
C ALA A 140 23.71 -17.78 31.79
N VAL A 141 24.79 -18.51 31.52
CA VAL A 141 24.81 -19.55 30.48
C VAL A 141 24.08 -20.78 31.00
N GLY A 142 22.75 -20.74 30.92
CA GLY A 142 21.88 -21.89 31.13
C GLY A 142 21.79 -22.74 29.87
N SER A 143 21.81 -24.06 30.02
CA SER A 143 21.61 -25.02 28.93
C SER A 143 20.34 -24.70 28.13
N ALA A 144 20.49 -24.52 26.81
CA ALA A 144 19.39 -24.13 25.94
C ALA A 144 18.37 -25.27 25.79
N SER A 145 17.30 -25.23 26.59
CA SER A 145 16.08 -25.97 26.31
C SER A 145 15.52 -25.50 24.96
N SER A 146 15.30 -26.43 24.03
CA SER A 146 14.82 -26.17 22.66
C SER A 146 13.33 -25.80 22.59
N GLY A 147 12.88 -24.90 23.46
CA GLY A 147 11.52 -24.37 23.49
C GLY A 147 11.33 -23.30 22.41
N LYS A 148 10.21 -23.39 21.67
CA LYS A 148 9.78 -22.33 20.74
C LYS A 148 9.50 -21.06 21.55
N ALA A 149 10.04 -19.91 21.13
CA ALA A 149 9.69 -18.63 21.75
C ALA A 149 8.24 -18.26 21.39
N VAL A 150 7.40 -18.03 22.40
CA VAL A 150 5.98 -17.66 22.23
C VAL A 150 5.67 -16.43 23.06
N GLU A 151 5.31 -15.37 22.36
CA GLU A 151 4.89 -14.08 22.89
C GLU A 151 3.36 -13.96 22.86
N ARG A 152 2.75 -13.37 23.90
CA ARG A 152 1.28 -13.23 24.00
C ARG A 152 0.88 -11.79 24.23
N TYR A 153 -0.02 -11.28 23.40
CA TYR A 153 -0.53 -9.91 23.44
C TYR A 153 -2.04 -9.90 23.20
N ASP A 154 -2.70 -8.80 23.55
CA ASP A 154 -4.12 -8.59 23.28
C ASP A 154 -4.33 -8.09 21.84
N PHE A 155 -3.37 -7.30 21.34
CA PHE A 155 -3.33 -6.80 19.97
C PHE A 155 -1.93 -6.99 19.36
N LEU A 156 -1.85 -7.58 18.17
CA LEU A 156 -0.67 -7.60 17.32
C LEU A 156 -0.85 -6.58 16.20
N VAL A 157 0.14 -5.72 15.98
CA VAL A 157 0.13 -4.69 14.93
C VAL A 157 1.38 -4.86 14.07
N LEU A 158 1.19 -5.10 12.78
CA LEU A 158 2.26 -5.36 11.83
C LEU A 158 2.47 -4.12 10.94
N GLY A 159 3.50 -3.34 11.26
CA GLY A 159 3.86 -2.09 10.58
C GLY A 159 3.71 -0.85 11.47
N THR A 160 4.71 0.04 11.44
CA THR A 160 4.84 1.22 12.30
C THR A 160 4.52 2.55 11.61
N GLY A 161 3.89 2.55 10.44
CA GLY A 161 3.44 3.80 9.81
C GLY A 161 2.23 4.43 10.53
N ILE A 162 1.75 5.57 10.01
CA ILE A 162 0.61 6.34 10.58
C ILE A 162 -0.59 5.47 10.98
N ALA A 163 -0.95 4.48 10.17
CA ALA A 163 -2.07 3.58 10.43
C ALA A 163 -1.81 2.67 11.65
N GLY A 164 -0.64 2.03 11.71
CA GLY A 164 -0.26 1.12 12.78
C GLY A 164 -0.05 1.83 14.11
N LEU A 165 0.68 2.95 14.12
CA LEU A 165 0.89 3.75 15.32
C LEU A 165 -0.42 4.35 15.86
N SER A 166 -1.26 4.94 14.98
CA SER A 166 -2.55 5.51 15.41
C SER A 166 -3.48 4.44 15.98
N TYR A 167 -3.50 3.25 15.40
CA TYR A 167 -4.26 2.12 15.93
C TYR A 167 -3.71 1.66 17.29
N ALA A 168 -2.40 1.40 17.36
CA ALA A 168 -1.72 0.92 18.58
C ALA A 168 -1.95 1.86 19.77
N LEU A 169 -1.82 3.18 19.56
CA LEU A 169 -2.07 4.20 20.58
C LEU A 169 -3.49 4.15 21.17
N LYS A 170 -4.49 3.80 20.35
CA LYS A 170 -5.90 3.70 20.78
C LYS A 170 -6.22 2.36 21.43
N VAL A 171 -5.75 1.23 20.89
CA VAL A 171 -6.03 -0.09 21.51
C VAL A 171 -5.20 -0.35 22.78
N ALA A 172 -4.10 0.39 22.98
CA ALA A 172 -3.33 0.39 24.22
C ALA A 172 -4.13 0.86 25.46
N GLU A 173 -5.28 1.51 25.29
CA GLU A 173 -6.24 1.80 26.37
C GLU A 173 -6.98 0.54 26.88
N TYR A 174 -6.98 -0.55 26.09
CA TYR A 174 -7.79 -1.76 26.30
C TYR A 174 -6.97 -3.04 26.53
N GLY A 175 -5.67 -3.04 26.23
CA GLY A 175 -4.81 -4.21 26.40
C GLY A 175 -3.35 -3.97 25.97
N ARG A 176 -2.52 -5.00 26.07
CA ARG A 176 -1.11 -4.95 25.65
C ARG A 176 -0.98 -5.12 24.14
N VAL A 177 -0.12 -4.29 23.54
CA VAL A 177 0.09 -4.21 22.09
C VAL A 177 1.52 -4.62 21.74
N ALA A 178 1.67 -5.61 20.87
CA ALA A 178 2.93 -5.86 20.16
C ALA A 178 2.91 -5.10 18.84
N LEU A 179 3.86 -4.18 18.67
CA LEU A 179 4.04 -3.40 17.46
C LEU A 179 5.30 -3.88 16.74
N VAL A 180 5.13 -4.67 15.68
CA VAL A 180 6.21 -5.35 14.95
C VAL A 180 6.52 -4.60 13.67
N THR A 181 7.81 -4.34 13.41
CA THR A 181 8.25 -3.66 12.18
C THR A 181 9.55 -4.21 11.63
N LYS A 182 9.66 -4.22 10.31
CA LYS A 182 10.73 -4.90 9.56
C LYS A 182 12.08 -4.17 9.62
N ALA A 183 12.10 -2.89 9.97
CA ALA A 183 13.32 -2.08 10.07
C ALA A 183 13.28 -1.27 11.39
N GLY A 184 13.90 -0.08 11.41
CA GLY A 184 13.68 0.87 12.50
C GLY A 184 12.24 1.40 12.50
N VAL A 185 11.75 1.87 13.65
CA VAL A 185 10.36 2.25 13.89
C VAL A 185 9.84 3.33 12.94
N SER A 186 10.69 4.27 12.52
CA SER A 186 10.34 5.35 11.58
C SER A 186 10.64 5.02 10.09
N GLU A 187 11.12 3.82 9.78
CA GLU A 187 11.47 3.44 8.39
C GLU A 187 10.24 2.88 7.66
N GLY A 188 9.52 3.77 6.97
CA GLY A 188 8.33 3.44 6.20
C GLY A 188 7.84 4.61 5.35
N CYS A 189 6.84 4.39 4.50
CA CYS A 189 6.31 5.43 3.59
C CYS A 189 5.84 6.70 4.31
N THR A 190 5.38 6.61 5.56
CA THR A 190 4.87 7.77 6.32
C THR A 190 5.94 8.84 6.45
N ALA A 191 7.12 8.51 6.99
CA ALA A 191 8.20 9.47 7.25
C ALA A 191 8.67 10.22 6.00
N TYR A 192 8.43 9.66 4.81
CA TYR A 192 8.84 10.21 3.52
C TYR A 192 7.76 11.01 2.79
N ALA A 193 6.56 11.18 3.36
CA ALA A 193 5.50 11.98 2.76
C ALA A 193 5.79 13.49 2.83
N GLN A 194 5.89 14.14 1.67
CA GLN A 194 6.20 15.58 1.59
C GLN A 194 4.94 16.46 1.68
N GLY A 195 4.02 16.29 0.71
CA GLY A 195 2.88 17.18 0.44
C GLY A 195 2.01 17.50 1.65
N GLY A 196 1.34 16.50 2.21
CA GLY A 196 0.60 16.67 3.48
C GLY A 196 -0.52 15.65 3.69
N ILE A 197 -1.48 16.05 4.52
CA ILE A 197 -2.68 15.28 4.86
C ILE A 197 -3.94 16.14 4.62
N CYS A 198 -4.92 15.58 3.91
CA CYS A 198 -6.17 16.28 3.63
C CYS A 198 -7.02 16.46 4.89
N ALA A 199 -7.54 17.67 5.12
CA ALA A 199 -8.57 17.95 6.11
C ALA A 199 -9.38 19.20 5.71
N VAL A 200 -10.70 19.05 5.62
CA VAL A 200 -11.62 20.18 5.48
C VAL A 200 -11.67 20.94 6.82
N LEU A 201 -10.84 21.98 6.92
CA LEU A 201 -10.70 22.83 8.13
C LEU A 201 -11.00 24.31 7.85
N ASP A 202 -11.07 24.72 6.58
CA ASP A 202 -11.44 26.08 6.18
C ASP A 202 -12.96 26.18 5.99
N ALA A 203 -13.55 27.32 6.40
CA ALA A 203 -14.98 27.58 6.29
C ALA A 203 -15.45 27.86 4.83
N GLN A 204 -14.53 28.15 3.91
CA GLN A 204 -14.80 28.27 2.48
C GLN A 204 -14.75 26.93 1.74
N ASP A 205 -14.25 25.88 2.39
CA ASP A 205 -14.20 24.51 1.87
C ASP A 205 -15.39 23.69 2.41
N SER A 206 -15.64 22.52 1.82
CA SER A 206 -16.70 21.61 2.25
C SER A 206 -16.33 20.15 2.07
N VAL A 207 -16.90 19.32 2.94
CA VAL A 207 -16.78 17.86 2.85
C VAL A 207 -17.32 17.33 1.52
N ASP A 208 -18.43 17.89 1.03
CA ASP A 208 -19.01 17.49 -0.26
C ASP A 208 -18.11 17.84 -1.45
N ALA A 209 -17.27 18.89 -1.35
CA ALA A 209 -16.22 19.16 -2.32
C ALA A 209 -15.08 18.12 -2.22
N HIS A 210 -14.63 17.76 -1.01
CA HIS A 210 -13.59 16.72 -0.83
C HIS A 210 -14.05 15.35 -1.34
N VAL A 211 -15.31 14.99 -1.08
CA VAL A 211 -15.94 13.77 -1.60
C VAL A 211 -15.95 13.79 -3.12
N ARG A 212 -16.35 14.91 -3.74
CA ARG A 212 -16.36 15.07 -5.20
C ARG A 212 -14.96 14.96 -5.81
N ASP A 213 -13.98 15.66 -5.27
CA ASP A 213 -12.58 15.58 -5.70
C ASP A 213 -12.08 14.13 -5.67
N THR A 214 -12.40 13.40 -4.58
CA THR A 214 -11.97 12.01 -4.38
C THR A 214 -12.67 11.03 -5.34
N LEU A 215 -13.97 11.20 -5.60
CA LEU A 215 -14.72 10.39 -6.56
C LEU A 215 -14.24 10.62 -8.00
N VAL A 216 -13.96 11.87 -8.38
CA VAL A 216 -13.42 12.22 -9.69
C VAL A 216 -12.01 11.64 -9.86
N ALA A 217 -11.13 11.82 -8.87
CA ALA A 217 -9.77 11.30 -8.93
C ALA A 217 -9.71 9.77 -9.01
N GLY A 218 -10.59 9.06 -8.30
CA GLY A 218 -10.73 7.60 -8.35
C GLY A 218 -11.49 7.07 -9.57
N ALA A 219 -11.78 7.93 -10.56
CA ALA A 219 -12.54 7.62 -11.78
C ALA A 219 -13.88 6.92 -11.51
N PHE A 220 -14.55 7.34 -10.44
CA PHE A 220 -15.85 6.87 -9.93
C PHE A 220 -15.93 5.37 -9.59
N LEU A 221 -14.79 4.68 -9.47
CA LEU A 221 -14.71 3.27 -9.02
C LEU A 221 -14.65 3.14 -7.48
N ASN A 222 -14.61 4.26 -6.77
CA ASN A 222 -14.53 4.31 -5.31
C ASN A 222 -15.79 3.74 -4.65
N ASP A 223 -15.65 3.15 -3.46
CA ASP A 223 -16.80 3.00 -2.56
C ASP A 223 -17.15 4.38 -1.98
N ARG A 224 -18.32 4.90 -2.36
CA ARG A 224 -18.81 6.20 -1.90
C ARG A 224 -18.92 6.29 -0.38
N ASN A 225 -19.26 5.21 0.32
CA ASN A 225 -19.35 5.21 1.78
C ASN A 225 -17.96 5.37 2.41
N ALA A 226 -16.94 4.70 1.86
CA ALA A 226 -15.56 4.86 2.31
C ALA A 226 -15.07 6.31 2.08
N VAL A 227 -15.38 6.89 0.92
CA VAL A 227 -15.08 8.30 0.63
C VAL A 227 -15.78 9.24 1.62
N GLU A 228 -17.10 9.10 1.84
CA GLU A 228 -17.84 9.97 2.74
C GLU A 228 -17.40 9.82 4.21
N VAL A 229 -17.09 8.61 4.67
CA VAL A 229 -16.51 8.37 6.00
C VAL A 229 -15.17 9.10 6.17
N VAL A 230 -14.26 8.93 5.22
CA VAL A 230 -12.91 9.52 5.30
C VAL A 230 -12.94 11.04 5.22
N CYS A 231 -13.74 11.61 4.31
CA CYS A 231 -13.87 13.06 4.18
C CYS A 231 -14.63 13.70 5.36
N ARG A 232 -15.64 13.04 5.94
CA ARG A 232 -16.39 13.57 7.11
C ARG A 232 -15.60 13.45 8.42
N GLU A 233 -14.95 12.32 8.65
CA GLU A 233 -14.27 12.06 9.92
C GLU A 233 -12.81 12.55 9.94
N GLY A 234 -12.13 12.56 8.80
CA GLY A 234 -10.73 12.95 8.66
C GLY A 234 -10.30 14.20 9.46
N PRO A 235 -11.01 15.34 9.36
CA PRO A 235 -10.61 16.58 10.04
C PRO A 235 -10.41 16.44 11.56
N ARG A 236 -11.24 15.65 12.25
CA ARG A 236 -11.14 15.50 13.72
C ARG A 236 -9.88 14.75 14.13
N TYR A 237 -9.44 13.79 13.31
CA TYR A 237 -8.24 13.00 13.57
C TYR A 237 -6.97 13.73 13.16
N VAL A 238 -7.00 14.54 12.08
CA VAL A 238 -5.87 15.42 11.72
C VAL A 238 -5.57 16.42 12.84
N LEU A 239 -6.61 16.98 13.48
CA LEU A 239 -6.45 17.81 14.68
C LEU A 239 -6.00 17.01 15.92
N GLU A 240 -6.24 15.70 15.97
CA GLU A 240 -5.76 14.84 17.05
C GLU A 240 -4.26 14.55 16.97
N LEU A 241 -3.64 14.57 15.77
CA LEU A 241 -2.18 14.45 15.63
C LEU A 241 -1.41 15.51 16.43
N ALA A 242 -1.96 16.72 16.56
CA ALA A 242 -1.38 17.77 17.40
C ALA A 242 -1.38 17.41 18.89
N LYS A 243 -2.29 16.55 19.37
CA LYS A 243 -2.28 16.04 20.76
C LYS A 243 -1.18 15.01 21.00
N PHE A 244 -0.76 14.29 19.95
CA PHE A 244 0.43 13.44 19.97
C PHE A 244 1.72 14.24 19.75
N GLY A 245 1.62 15.57 19.61
CA GLY A 245 2.75 16.49 19.52
C GLY A 245 3.20 16.82 18.09
N ALA A 246 2.36 16.62 17.07
CA ALA A 246 2.67 17.02 15.70
C ALA A 246 2.51 18.54 15.47
N GLU A 247 3.54 19.17 14.90
CA GLU A 247 3.63 20.61 14.65
C GLU A 247 3.44 20.94 13.16
N PHE A 248 2.25 21.40 12.81
CA PHE A 248 1.92 21.82 11.45
C PHE A 248 2.22 23.30 11.19
N THR A 249 2.55 23.64 9.94
CA THR A 249 2.83 25.01 9.49
C THR A 249 1.63 25.92 9.73
N ARG A 250 1.89 27.11 10.27
CA ARG A 250 0.88 28.13 10.58
C ARG A 250 1.05 29.38 9.73
N GLN A 251 -0.06 30.04 9.46
CA GLN A 251 -0.10 31.40 8.93
C GLN A 251 0.35 32.41 10.01
N PRO A 252 0.76 33.63 9.64
CA PRO A 252 1.03 34.72 10.61
C PRO A 252 -0.16 35.06 11.53
N SER A 253 -1.39 34.73 11.10
CA SER A 253 -2.63 34.84 11.89
C SER A 253 -2.78 33.78 13.00
N GLY A 254 -1.88 32.78 13.06
CA GLY A 254 -1.92 31.66 14.00
C GLY A 254 -2.73 30.44 13.53
N GLY A 255 -3.58 30.60 12.50
CA GLY A 255 -4.30 29.49 11.86
C GLY A 255 -3.37 28.53 11.12
N LEU A 256 -3.84 27.32 10.78
CA LEU A 256 -3.07 26.40 9.95
C LEU A 256 -2.88 26.94 8.53
N HIS A 257 -1.69 26.74 7.96
CA HIS A 257 -1.47 26.99 6.54
C HIS A 257 -1.95 25.78 5.73
N LEU A 258 -2.68 26.04 4.64
CA LEU A 258 -3.30 25.00 3.80
C LEU A 258 -2.81 25.11 2.36
N THR A 259 -2.30 23.99 1.83
CA THR A 259 -1.85 23.89 0.44
C THR A 259 -2.84 23.11 -0.43
N ARG A 260 -2.54 22.98 -1.73
CA ARG A 260 -3.35 22.29 -2.74
C ARG A 260 -2.44 21.49 -3.69
N GLU A 261 -2.80 20.23 -3.91
CA GLU A 261 -2.19 19.34 -4.90
C GLU A 261 -3.15 19.12 -6.09
N GLY A 262 -2.76 18.32 -7.09
CA GLY A 262 -3.57 18.02 -8.26
C GLY A 262 -4.86 17.29 -7.93
N GLY A 263 -5.90 17.53 -8.72
CA GLY A 263 -7.25 16.96 -8.51
C GLY A 263 -8.07 17.61 -7.38
N HIS A 264 -7.51 18.50 -6.56
CA HIS A 264 -8.25 19.22 -5.53
C HIS A 264 -8.89 20.52 -6.04
N SER A 265 -10.14 20.77 -5.65
CA SER A 265 -10.85 22.03 -5.92
C SER A 265 -10.56 23.14 -4.90
N ALA A 266 -10.08 22.82 -3.68
CA ALA A 266 -9.81 23.76 -2.59
C ALA A 266 -8.44 23.56 -1.93
N ARG A 267 -7.94 24.56 -1.20
CA ARG A 267 -6.77 24.44 -0.31
C ARG A 267 -7.19 23.73 0.98
N ARG A 268 -6.90 22.43 1.07
CA ARG A 268 -7.35 21.54 2.17
C ARG A 268 -6.24 20.67 2.77
N ILE A 269 -4.98 20.89 2.38
CA ILE A 269 -3.86 20.01 2.74
C ILE A 269 -3.09 20.66 3.88
N VAL A 270 -3.16 20.05 5.06
CA VAL A 270 -2.36 20.40 6.24
C VAL A 270 -0.96 19.81 6.06
N HIS A 271 0.06 20.61 6.34
CA HIS A 271 1.45 20.23 6.08
C HIS A 271 2.43 20.77 7.15
N ALA A 272 3.64 20.24 7.17
CA ALA A 272 4.77 20.76 7.94
C ALA A 272 5.95 21.00 6.96
N ALA A 273 6.06 22.23 6.45
CA ALA A 273 6.88 22.56 5.28
C ALA A 273 6.66 21.55 4.15
N ASP A 274 7.73 21.02 3.54
CA ASP A 274 7.71 19.91 2.57
C ASP A 274 8.14 18.55 3.20
N ALA A 275 7.95 18.38 4.51
CA ALA A 275 8.33 17.18 5.29
C ALA A 275 7.25 16.67 6.26
N THR A 276 5.96 16.87 5.92
CA THR A 276 4.80 16.57 6.78
C THR A 276 4.81 15.16 7.38
N GLY A 277 5.21 14.17 6.59
CA GLY A 277 5.26 12.77 6.99
C GLY A 277 6.26 12.48 8.10
N ALA A 278 7.45 13.09 8.04
CA ALA A 278 8.49 12.94 9.06
C ALA A 278 8.01 13.49 10.41
N GLU A 279 7.30 14.62 10.39
CA GLU A 279 6.76 15.26 11.59
C GLU A 279 5.60 14.45 12.22
N ILE A 280 4.69 13.91 11.40
CA ILE A 280 3.63 13.01 11.88
C ILE A 280 4.23 11.72 12.47
N GLU A 281 5.20 11.11 11.79
CA GLU A 281 5.85 9.88 12.27
C GLU A 281 6.59 10.15 13.59
N ARG A 282 7.37 11.26 13.68
CA ARG A 282 8.07 11.67 14.91
C ARG A 282 7.12 11.77 16.11
N ALA A 283 5.99 12.46 15.93
CA ALA A 283 4.99 12.65 16.99
C ALA A 283 4.37 11.31 17.43
N LEU A 284 3.94 10.48 16.48
CA LEU A 284 3.30 9.19 16.77
C LEU A 284 4.27 8.17 17.38
N VAL A 285 5.53 8.12 16.92
CA VAL A 285 6.58 7.27 17.49
C VAL A 285 6.91 7.69 18.92
N ALA A 286 7.04 8.99 19.19
CA ALA A 286 7.28 9.50 20.54
C ALA A 286 6.12 9.17 21.49
N ALA A 287 4.88 9.32 21.03
CA ALA A 287 3.69 8.95 21.81
C ALA A 287 3.63 7.43 22.09
N ALA A 288 3.98 6.59 21.09
CA ALA A 288 3.96 5.13 21.25
C ALA A 288 5.06 4.64 22.22
N ALA A 289 6.27 5.20 22.12
CA ALA A 289 7.39 4.88 23.01
C ALA A 289 7.13 5.32 24.47
N ALA A 290 6.29 6.33 24.69
CA ALA A 290 5.88 6.78 26.02
C ALA A 290 4.74 5.95 26.64
N ASN A 291 4.11 5.02 25.91
CA ASN A 291 2.97 4.25 26.37
C ASN A 291 3.40 2.88 26.93
N PRO A 292 3.21 2.59 28.23
CA PRO A 292 3.69 1.35 28.86
C PRO A 292 2.97 0.09 28.39
N ASN A 293 1.83 0.20 27.71
CA ASN A 293 1.09 -0.95 27.16
C ASN A 293 1.53 -1.31 25.73
N ILE A 294 2.43 -0.53 25.11
CA ILE A 294 2.95 -0.78 23.76
C ILE A 294 4.38 -1.30 23.86
N THR A 295 4.67 -2.44 23.24
CA THR A 295 6.03 -2.98 23.08
C THR A 295 6.38 -3.01 21.60
N CYS A 296 7.43 -2.28 21.22
CA CYS A 296 7.89 -2.20 19.83
C CYS A 296 9.01 -3.21 19.55
N PHE A 297 8.87 -3.96 18.47
CA PHE A 297 9.83 -4.95 17.98
C PHE A 297 10.37 -4.47 16.62
N GLU A 298 11.47 -3.72 16.67
CA GLU A 298 12.21 -3.25 15.49
C GLU A 298 13.02 -4.40 14.87
N HIS A 299 13.29 -4.31 13.57
CA HIS A 299 14.01 -5.34 12.79
C HIS A 299 13.39 -6.75 12.87
N HIS A 300 12.07 -6.83 13.09
CA HIS A 300 11.30 -8.07 13.16
C HIS A 300 10.38 -8.20 11.93
N LEU A 301 10.59 -9.26 11.15
CA LEU A 301 9.84 -9.54 9.93
C LEU A 301 8.72 -10.55 10.21
N ALA A 302 7.46 -10.15 10.07
CA ALA A 302 6.35 -11.10 10.04
C ALA A 302 6.41 -11.96 8.77
N VAL A 303 6.48 -13.28 8.95
CA VAL A 303 6.70 -14.26 7.86
C VAL A 303 5.37 -14.78 7.32
N ASP A 304 4.51 -15.26 8.22
CA ASP A 304 3.16 -15.74 7.90
C ASP A 304 2.21 -15.59 9.09
N LEU A 305 0.91 -15.46 8.78
CA LEU A 305 -0.16 -15.35 9.77
C LEU A 305 -0.54 -16.73 10.33
N LEU A 306 -0.87 -16.78 11.62
CA LEU A 306 -1.41 -17.97 12.27
C LEU A 306 -2.89 -18.08 11.93
N ILE A 307 -3.27 -19.05 11.11
CA ILE A 307 -4.65 -19.25 10.65
C ILE A 307 -5.16 -20.61 11.07
N ASP A 308 -6.36 -20.63 11.63
CA ASP A 308 -7.14 -21.85 11.87
C ASP A 308 -8.54 -21.73 11.21
N GLU A 309 -9.22 -22.85 10.98
CA GLU A 309 -10.55 -22.91 10.35
C GLU A 309 -11.50 -23.80 11.16
N VAL A 310 -12.48 -23.17 11.82
CA VAL A 310 -13.48 -23.83 12.66
C VAL A 310 -14.85 -23.66 12.00
N GLU A 311 -15.54 -24.77 11.71
CA GLU A 311 -16.86 -24.79 11.05
C GLU A 311 -16.90 -24.01 9.71
N GLY A 312 -15.77 -23.95 9.00
CA GLY A 312 -15.61 -23.21 7.74
C GLY A 312 -15.35 -21.71 7.91
N VAL A 313 -15.31 -21.20 9.14
CA VAL A 313 -14.91 -19.83 9.47
C VAL A 313 -13.41 -19.80 9.78
N ARG A 314 -12.67 -18.93 9.09
CA ARG A 314 -11.23 -18.73 9.34
C ARG A 314 -10.98 -17.68 10.40
N TYR A 315 -10.05 -17.98 11.29
CA TYR A 315 -9.59 -17.11 12.38
C TYR A 315 -8.10 -16.84 12.23
N CYS A 316 -7.68 -15.59 12.46
CA CYS A 316 -6.29 -15.20 12.62
C CYS A 316 -5.97 -15.08 14.11
N LEU A 317 -4.88 -15.73 14.52
CA LEU A 317 -4.51 -15.93 15.93
C LEU A 317 -3.16 -15.27 16.26
N GLY A 318 -2.63 -14.45 15.35
CA GLY A 318 -1.31 -13.83 15.44
C GLY A 318 -0.44 -14.07 14.21
N ALA A 319 0.89 -14.04 14.38
CA ALA A 319 1.87 -14.27 13.32
C ALA A 319 3.14 -14.98 13.81
N ASP A 320 3.80 -15.70 12.91
CA ASP A 320 5.18 -16.15 13.09
C ASP A 320 6.15 -15.06 12.59
N VAL A 321 7.07 -14.63 13.46
CA VAL A 321 7.93 -13.45 13.24
C VAL A 321 9.41 -13.84 13.36
N LEU A 322 10.20 -13.41 12.37
CA LEU A 322 11.65 -13.54 12.34
C LEU A 322 12.31 -12.32 12.99
N ASP A 323 13.08 -12.53 14.05
CA ASP A 323 14.14 -11.61 14.46
C ASP A 323 15.28 -11.69 13.44
N GLN A 324 15.51 -10.61 12.71
CA GLN A 324 16.50 -10.58 11.61
C GLN A 324 17.94 -10.48 12.10
N HIS A 325 18.18 -10.09 13.36
CA HIS A 325 19.50 -9.97 13.95
C HIS A 325 19.88 -11.22 14.75
N GLY A 326 18.99 -11.71 15.61
CA GLY A 326 19.19 -12.95 16.35
C GLY A 326 18.96 -14.22 15.52
N LEU A 327 18.42 -14.10 14.30
CA LEU A 327 18.02 -15.22 13.43
C LEU A 327 17.18 -16.26 14.19
N SER A 328 16.14 -15.77 14.87
CA SER A 328 15.24 -16.59 15.68
C SER A 328 13.78 -16.40 15.24
N MET A 329 12.97 -17.46 15.33
CA MET A 329 11.52 -17.34 15.17
C MET A 329 10.87 -17.18 16.53
N THR A 330 10.05 -16.13 16.66
CA THR A 330 9.13 -15.94 17.77
C THR A 330 7.71 -15.99 17.25
N ARG A 331 6.85 -16.78 17.90
CA ARG A 331 5.43 -16.83 17.61
C ARG A 331 4.71 -15.77 18.45
N PHE A 332 4.10 -14.79 17.80
CA PHE A 332 3.25 -13.81 18.45
C PHE A 332 1.80 -14.29 18.38
N VAL A 333 1.15 -14.52 19.53
CA VAL A 333 -0.25 -14.95 19.62
C VAL A 333 -1.09 -13.79 20.16
N ALA A 334 -2.14 -13.42 19.41
CA ALA A 334 -3.08 -12.37 19.78
C ALA A 334 -4.48 -12.64 19.18
N PRO A 335 -5.58 -12.29 19.89
CA PRO A 335 -6.95 -12.42 19.35
C PRO A 335 -7.25 -11.43 18.22
N VAL A 336 -6.43 -10.39 18.07
CA VAL A 336 -6.52 -9.42 16.98
C VAL A 336 -5.15 -9.22 16.37
N THR A 337 -5.07 -9.29 15.04
CA THR A 337 -3.91 -8.87 14.24
C THR A 337 -4.32 -7.77 13.27
N MET A 338 -3.65 -6.62 13.35
CA MET A 338 -3.81 -5.48 12.45
C MET A 338 -2.65 -5.44 11.44
N LEU A 339 -2.98 -5.52 10.15
CA LEU A 339 -2.06 -5.25 9.06
C LEU A 339 -2.00 -3.74 8.80
N ALA A 340 -0.82 -3.16 8.96
CA ALA A 340 -0.48 -1.77 8.65
C ALA A 340 0.85 -1.67 7.87
N THR A 341 1.19 -2.71 7.09
CA THR A 341 2.53 -2.95 6.52
C THR A 341 2.92 -2.05 5.33
N GLY A 342 2.07 -1.08 4.95
CA GLY A 342 2.26 -0.28 3.74
C GLY A 342 2.09 -1.06 2.43
N GLY A 343 2.47 -0.42 1.32
CA GLY A 343 2.33 -0.94 -0.04
C GLY A 343 3.47 -1.87 -0.52
N ALA A 344 3.58 -1.96 -1.85
CA ALA A 344 4.45 -2.90 -2.54
C ALA A 344 5.35 -2.24 -3.61
N GLY A 345 5.87 -1.05 -3.34
CA GLY A 345 6.61 -0.28 -4.34
C GLY A 345 7.89 -0.93 -4.87
N GLN A 346 8.55 -1.74 -4.06
CA GLN A 346 9.75 -2.51 -4.43
C GLN A 346 9.48 -3.64 -5.46
N LEU A 347 8.23 -3.76 -5.90
CA LEU A 347 7.82 -4.57 -7.05
C LEU A 347 8.25 -3.96 -8.40
N TYR A 348 8.56 -2.66 -8.44
CA TYR A 348 8.97 -1.92 -9.64
C TYR A 348 10.42 -1.41 -9.54
N PRO A 349 11.14 -1.26 -10.67
CA PRO A 349 12.56 -0.87 -10.66
C PRO A 349 12.76 0.60 -10.22
N ASN A 350 11.82 1.47 -10.57
CA ASN A 350 11.80 2.87 -10.13
C ASN A 350 10.61 3.06 -9.19
N THR A 351 10.88 3.33 -7.92
CA THR A 351 9.86 3.61 -6.90
C THR A 351 10.28 4.73 -5.96
N THR A 352 9.30 5.51 -5.51
CA THR A 352 9.46 6.54 -4.47
C THR A 352 9.27 5.98 -3.05
N ASN A 353 8.98 4.68 -2.92
CA ASN A 353 8.83 3.96 -1.66
C ASN A 353 10.20 3.49 -1.12
N PRO A 354 10.39 3.40 0.20
CA PRO A 354 11.59 2.81 0.80
C PRO A 354 11.73 1.31 0.55
N GLY A 355 12.94 0.78 0.79
CA GLY A 355 13.31 -0.62 0.60
C GLY A 355 12.43 -1.64 1.33
N VAL A 356 11.76 -1.23 2.43
CA VAL A 356 10.85 -2.08 3.19
C VAL A 356 9.50 -2.35 2.49
N SER A 357 9.16 -1.63 1.41
CA SER A 357 7.81 -1.66 0.82
C SER A 357 7.63 -2.80 -0.17
N THR A 358 7.63 -4.04 0.33
CA THR A 358 7.60 -5.30 -0.46
C THR A 358 6.24 -5.99 -0.50
N GLY A 359 5.19 -5.38 0.06
CA GLY A 359 3.82 -5.91 0.02
C GLY A 359 3.59 -7.13 0.93
N ASP A 360 4.40 -7.28 1.98
CA ASP A 360 4.42 -8.47 2.85
C ASP A 360 3.04 -8.78 3.46
N GLY A 361 2.33 -7.77 3.98
CA GLY A 361 0.98 -7.92 4.54
C GLY A 361 -0.06 -8.39 3.51
N ILE A 362 0.01 -7.91 2.27
CA ILE A 362 -0.88 -8.35 1.18
C ILE A 362 -0.62 -9.83 0.86
N ALA A 363 0.65 -10.21 0.75
CA ALA A 363 1.05 -11.58 0.46
C ALA A 363 0.64 -12.56 1.60
N MET A 364 0.86 -12.18 2.86
CA MET A 364 0.41 -12.94 4.03
C MET A 364 -1.12 -13.09 4.08
N ALA A 365 -1.86 -11.99 3.94
CA ALA A 365 -3.33 -12.01 3.95
C ALA A 365 -3.91 -12.91 2.83
N TYR A 366 -3.34 -12.82 1.63
CA TYR A 366 -3.72 -13.69 0.52
C TYR A 366 -3.39 -15.17 0.77
N ARG A 367 -2.25 -15.48 1.40
CA ARG A 367 -1.95 -16.86 1.86
C ARG A 367 -2.93 -17.33 2.92
N ALA A 368 -3.33 -16.46 3.85
CA ALA A 368 -4.43 -16.64 4.81
C ALA A 368 -5.83 -16.70 4.18
N LYS A 369 -5.94 -16.61 2.84
CA LYS A 369 -7.19 -16.64 2.05
C LYS A 369 -8.08 -15.42 2.23
N ALA A 370 -7.61 -14.34 2.85
CA ALA A 370 -8.28 -13.05 2.81
C ALA A 370 -8.45 -12.59 1.35
N ALA A 371 -9.51 -11.82 1.09
CA ALA A 371 -9.78 -11.30 -0.24
C ALA A 371 -8.82 -10.14 -0.52
N VAL A 372 -8.30 -10.06 -1.74
CA VAL A 372 -7.45 -8.97 -2.21
C VAL A 372 -8.13 -8.34 -3.41
N ALA A 373 -8.24 -7.02 -3.44
CA ALA A 373 -8.97 -6.29 -4.48
C ALA A 373 -8.09 -5.26 -5.19
N ASN A 374 -8.47 -4.91 -6.42
CA ASN A 374 -8.01 -3.70 -7.13
C ASN A 374 -6.49 -3.59 -7.36
N MET A 375 -5.78 -4.72 -7.36
CA MET A 375 -4.33 -4.78 -7.45
C MET A 375 -3.78 -4.25 -8.78
N GLU A 376 -4.62 -4.08 -9.80
CA GLU A 376 -4.25 -3.45 -11.06
C GLU A 376 -4.01 -1.93 -10.94
N PHE A 377 -4.56 -1.28 -9.92
CA PHE A 377 -4.51 0.17 -9.73
C PHE A 377 -3.25 0.61 -8.97
N VAL A 378 -2.12 0.44 -9.64
CA VAL A 378 -0.82 0.98 -9.22
C VAL A 378 -0.71 2.43 -9.71
N GLN A 379 -0.52 3.36 -8.77
CA GLN A 379 -0.28 4.76 -9.09
C GLN A 379 1.23 5.02 -9.25
N PHE A 380 1.58 5.63 -10.38
CA PHE A 380 2.90 6.18 -10.64
C PHE A 380 2.87 7.68 -10.35
N HIS A 381 3.82 8.19 -9.58
CA HIS A 381 4.01 9.63 -9.44
C HIS A 381 4.69 10.16 -10.71
N PRO A 382 4.17 11.22 -11.36
CA PRO A 382 4.75 11.72 -12.61
C PRO A 382 6.14 12.34 -12.40
N THR A 383 6.38 12.94 -11.23
CA THR A 383 7.57 13.77 -10.96
C THR A 383 8.42 13.16 -9.84
N SER A 384 9.10 12.05 -10.10
CA SER A 384 10.27 11.64 -9.28
C SER A 384 11.53 12.18 -9.92
N LEU A 385 12.54 12.54 -9.13
CA LEU A 385 13.78 13.12 -9.62
C LEU A 385 14.55 12.10 -10.47
N TYR A 386 14.84 12.48 -11.72
CA TYR A 386 15.80 11.75 -12.54
C TYR A 386 17.19 12.32 -12.29
N ALA A 387 18.05 11.54 -11.65
CA ALA A 387 19.45 11.88 -11.46
C ALA A 387 20.31 10.78 -12.11
N PRO A 388 21.03 11.08 -13.21
CA PRO A 388 21.85 10.09 -13.91
C PRO A 388 23.01 9.63 -13.02
N ALA A 389 23.53 8.43 -13.30
CA ALA A 389 24.72 7.93 -12.62
C ALA A 389 25.92 8.82 -12.96
N THR A 390 26.34 9.65 -11.99
CA THR A 390 27.55 10.47 -12.13
C THR A 390 28.80 9.58 -12.15
N PRO A 391 29.95 10.05 -12.70
CA PRO A 391 31.20 9.29 -12.63
C PRO A 391 31.64 8.93 -11.20
N ALA A 392 31.25 9.74 -10.20
CA ALA A 392 31.46 9.42 -8.79
C ALA A 392 30.66 8.18 -8.31
N ALA A 393 29.53 7.87 -8.96
CA ALA A 393 28.76 6.67 -8.69
C ALA A 393 29.39 5.40 -9.29
N ALA A 394 30.18 5.53 -10.38
CA ALA A 394 30.93 4.42 -10.97
C ALA A 394 32.11 3.96 -10.08
N ALA A 395 32.58 4.81 -9.16
CA ALA A 395 33.67 4.51 -8.22
C ALA A 395 33.22 3.76 -6.96
N GLY A 396 32.16 2.94 -7.04
CA GLY A 396 31.73 2.06 -5.95
C GLY A 396 30.66 2.62 -5.00
N ASN A 397 29.98 3.71 -5.35
CA ASN A 397 28.84 4.24 -4.59
C ASN A 397 27.56 4.24 -5.47
N PRO A 398 26.68 3.23 -5.37
CA PRO A 398 25.62 3.04 -6.35
C PRO A 398 24.61 4.20 -6.36
N ALA A 399 24.50 4.83 -7.54
CA ALA A 399 23.56 5.89 -7.91
C ALA A 399 23.57 7.17 -7.04
N ALA A 400 24.21 8.22 -7.55
CA ALA A 400 24.12 9.60 -7.04
C ALA A 400 22.70 10.24 -7.10
N GLY A 401 21.67 9.46 -7.42
CA GLY A 401 20.27 9.85 -7.53
C GLY A 401 19.29 8.94 -6.79
N ALA A 402 19.70 7.72 -6.45
CA ALA A 402 18.90 6.84 -5.61
C ALA A 402 19.27 7.08 -4.15
N LEU A 403 18.26 7.22 -3.30
CA LEU A 403 18.45 7.30 -1.87
C LEU A 403 18.68 5.90 -1.29
N ALA A 404 19.07 5.83 -0.02
CA ALA A 404 19.16 4.59 0.73
C ALA A 404 17.91 3.70 0.52
N GLY A 405 18.13 2.40 0.30
CA GLY A 405 17.05 1.45 0.00
C GLY A 405 16.49 1.53 -1.43
N GLY A 406 17.20 2.12 -2.39
CA GLY A 406 16.81 2.15 -3.80
C GLY A 406 15.68 3.12 -4.14
N ARG A 407 15.40 4.08 -3.26
CA ARG A 407 14.27 5.01 -3.35
C ARG A 407 14.59 6.20 -4.26
N SER A 408 13.78 6.46 -5.29
CA SER A 408 13.82 7.70 -6.06
C SER A 408 13.38 8.89 -5.20
N PHE A 409 14.13 10.00 -5.21
CA PHE A 409 13.69 11.22 -4.52
C PHE A 409 12.42 11.77 -5.17
N LEU A 410 11.40 12.06 -4.37
CA LEU A 410 10.12 12.60 -4.83
C LEU A 410 10.24 14.12 -5.01
N ILE A 411 9.77 14.66 -6.14
CA ILE A 411 9.48 16.10 -6.27
C ILE A 411 7.97 16.26 -6.05
N THR A 412 7.60 16.88 -4.93
CA THR A 412 6.21 16.96 -4.47
C THR A 412 5.25 17.49 -5.55
N GLU A 413 4.03 16.99 -5.55
CA GLU A 413 2.97 17.44 -6.46
C GLU A 413 2.63 18.92 -6.26
N ALA A 414 2.83 19.46 -5.06
CA ALA A 414 2.66 20.88 -4.78
C ALA A 414 3.56 21.79 -5.64
N VAL A 415 4.68 21.31 -6.23
CA VAL A 415 5.45 22.11 -7.21
C VAL A 415 4.60 22.42 -8.45
N ARG A 416 3.86 21.43 -8.99
CA ARG A 416 2.86 21.68 -10.05
C ARG A 416 1.67 22.47 -9.51
N GLY A 417 1.23 22.17 -8.28
CA GLY A 417 0.13 22.86 -7.59
C GLY A 417 0.31 24.38 -7.46
N GLU A 418 1.55 24.83 -7.24
CA GLU A 418 1.93 26.24 -7.13
C GLU A 418 2.45 26.84 -8.45
N GLY A 419 2.35 26.13 -9.58
CA GLY A 419 2.55 26.67 -10.94
C GLY A 419 3.59 25.97 -11.82
N GLY A 420 4.26 24.93 -11.33
CA GLY A 420 5.34 24.24 -12.05
C GLY A 420 4.89 23.65 -13.39
N LEU A 421 5.66 23.95 -14.44
CA LEU A 421 5.35 23.64 -15.83
C LEU A 421 6.14 22.42 -16.33
N LEU A 422 5.55 21.63 -17.23
CA LEU A 422 6.18 20.40 -17.75
C LEU A 422 6.65 20.55 -19.20
N TYR A 423 7.95 20.31 -19.42
CA TYR A 423 8.64 20.42 -20.69
C TYR A 423 9.31 19.09 -21.10
N ASN A 424 9.43 18.83 -22.39
CA ASN A 424 10.33 17.78 -22.89
C ASN A 424 11.77 18.31 -22.99
N THR A 425 12.76 17.45 -23.26
CA THR A 425 14.18 17.84 -23.34
C THR A 425 14.47 18.85 -24.46
N GLY A 426 13.57 18.96 -25.46
CA GLY A 426 13.61 19.96 -26.52
C GLY A 426 13.08 21.34 -26.12
N GLY A 427 12.62 21.53 -24.87
CA GLY A 427 12.08 22.79 -24.38
C GLY A 427 10.62 23.05 -24.77
N GLU A 428 9.88 22.05 -25.29
CA GLU A 428 8.46 22.21 -25.59
C GLU A 428 7.59 21.92 -24.36
N ARG A 429 6.68 22.83 -24.00
CA ARG A 429 5.65 22.57 -22.99
C ARG A 429 4.58 21.65 -23.58
N PHE A 430 4.53 20.40 -23.13
CA PHE A 430 3.75 19.36 -23.82
C PHE A 430 2.35 19.11 -23.24
N MET A 431 2.09 19.40 -21.96
CA MET A 431 0.78 19.11 -21.34
C MET A 431 -0.46 19.67 -22.07
N PRO A 432 -0.42 20.86 -22.72
CA PRO A 432 -1.52 21.33 -23.57
C PRO A 432 -1.93 20.39 -24.71
N ARG A 433 -1.07 19.44 -25.13
CA ARG A 433 -1.38 18.42 -26.14
C ARG A 433 -2.23 17.26 -25.59
N TYR A 434 -2.31 17.09 -24.26
CA TYR A 434 -2.87 15.89 -23.63
C TYR A 434 -4.13 16.12 -22.80
N ASP A 435 -4.23 17.25 -22.06
CA ASP A 435 -5.35 17.48 -21.13
C ASP A 435 -5.59 18.98 -20.91
N GLU A 436 -6.85 19.41 -20.90
CA GLU A 436 -7.25 20.81 -20.66
C GLU A 436 -6.86 21.33 -19.26
N ARG A 437 -6.65 20.43 -18.29
CA ARG A 437 -6.22 20.75 -16.92
C ARG A 437 -4.71 20.95 -16.81
N LEU A 438 -3.97 20.74 -17.91
CA LEU A 438 -2.53 20.94 -18.01
C LEU A 438 -1.78 20.17 -16.90
N GLU A 439 -0.78 20.76 -16.26
CA GLU A 439 0.01 20.14 -15.17
C GLU A 439 -0.81 19.81 -13.90
N LEU A 440 -2.06 20.27 -13.79
CA LEU A 440 -3.00 19.93 -12.70
C LEU A 440 -3.94 18.76 -13.05
N ALA A 441 -3.77 18.14 -14.21
CA ALA A 441 -4.44 16.88 -14.55
C ALA A 441 -4.10 15.76 -13.52
N PRO A 442 -4.96 14.74 -13.38
CA PRO A 442 -4.71 13.60 -12.50
C PRO A 442 -3.37 12.89 -12.78
N ARG A 443 -2.75 12.34 -11.72
CA ARG A 443 -1.41 11.72 -11.76
C ARG A 443 -1.24 10.69 -12.88
N ASP A 444 -2.25 9.87 -13.13
CA ASP A 444 -2.23 8.85 -14.19
C ASP A 444 -2.19 9.46 -15.59
N VAL A 445 -2.86 10.59 -15.81
CA VAL A 445 -2.78 11.36 -17.08
C VAL A 445 -1.37 11.91 -17.25
N VAL A 446 -0.87 12.66 -16.26
CA VAL A 446 0.45 13.31 -16.34
C VAL A 446 1.58 12.27 -16.50
N ALA A 447 1.51 11.14 -15.80
CA ALA A 447 2.49 10.07 -15.93
C ALA A 447 2.45 9.38 -17.31
N ARG A 448 1.25 9.21 -17.91
CA ARG A 448 1.12 8.75 -19.30
C ARG A 448 1.69 9.77 -20.29
N SER A 449 1.41 11.06 -20.11
CA SER A 449 1.94 12.13 -20.98
C SER A 449 3.46 12.20 -20.95
N ILE A 450 4.08 12.16 -19.76
CA ILE A 450 5.55 12.12 -19.63
C ILE A 450 6.12 10.86 -20.32
N GLN A 451 5.53 9.68 -20.09
CA GLN A 451 5.99 8.46 -20.74
C GLN A 451 5.85 8.52 -22.27
N ALA A 452 4.78 9.12 -22.79
CA ALA A 452 4.56 9.29 -24.23
C ALA A 452 5.60 10.21 -24.87
N GLU A 453 5.91 11.35 -24.25
CA GLU A 453 6.99 12.26 -24.70
C GLU A 453 8.35 11.57 -24.68
N MET A 454 8.69 10.90 -23.56
CA MET A 454 9.95 10.18 -23.41
C MET A 454 10.13 9.11 -24.50
N LEU A 455 9.13 8.26 -24.72
CA LEU A 455 9.18 7.20 -25.74
C LEU A 455 9.15 7.75 -27.17
N GLY A 456 8.41 8.84 -27.42
CA GLY A 456 8.30 9.45 -28.75
C GLY A 456 9.58 10.13 -29.21
N ARG A 457 10.43 10.58 -28.28
CA ARG A 457 11.68 11.29 -28.55
C ARG A 457 12.95 10.48 -28.27
N GLY A 458 12.85 9.40 -27.49
CA GLY A 458 14.00 8.66 -26.97
C GLY A 458 14.64 9.32 -25.74
N ASP A 459 13.92 10.21 -25.06
CA ASP A 459 14.42 10.94 -23.89
C ASP A 459 14.41 10.07 -22.62
N SER A 460 15.41 10.24 -21.76
CA SER A 460 15.51 9.53 -20.48
C SER A 460 14.66 10.13 -19.36
N HIS A 461 14.19 11.37 -19.53
CA HIS A 461 13.43 12.15 -18.55
C HIS A 461 12.66 13.29 -19.23
N ALA A 462 11.71 13.87 -18.51
CA ALA A 462 11.11 15.17 -18.80
C ALA A 462 11.66 16.24 -17.82
N LEU A 463 11.25 17.49 -18.00
CA LEU A 463 11.68 18.63 -17.21
C LEU A 463 10.49 19.28 -16.48
N LEU A 464 10.62 19.55 -15.19
CA LEU A 464 9.65 20.28 -14.37
C LEU A 464 10.25 21.62 -13.95
N ASP A 465 9.66 22.72 -14.41
CA ASP A 465 10.20 24.07 -14.23
C ASP A 465 9.30 24.95 -13.34
N ILE A 466 9.90 25.51 -12.29
CA ILE A 466 9.29 26.49 -11.36
C ILE A 466 10.10 27.80 -11.31
N SER A 467 11.16 27.95 -12.11
CA SER A 467 12.08 29.10 -12.10
C SER A 467 11.42 30.44 -12.45
N HIS A 468 10.26 30.40 -13.11
CA HIS A 468 9.43 31.56 -13.40
C HIS A 468 8.76 32.18 -12.16
N LYS A 469 8.83 31.54 -10.99
CA LYS A 469 8.35 32.07 -9.70
C LYS A 469 9.44 32.83 -8.93
N PRO A 470 9.08 33.76 -8.03
CA PRO A 470 10.05 34.47 -7.19
C PRO A 470 10.92 33.48 -6.38
N PRO A 471 12.27 33.55 -6.45
CA PRO A 471 13.15 32.61 -5.76
C PRO A 471 12.89 32.48 -4.25
N ALA A 472 12.53 33.59 -3.59
CA ALA A 472 12.20 33.59 -2.16
C ALA A 472 10.92 32.81 -1.83
N GLU A 473 9.92 32.79 -2.72
CA GLU A 473 8.68 32.00 -2.58
C GLU A 473 8.99 30.51 -2.74
N VAL A 474 9.75 30.15 -3.78
CA VAL A 474 10.17 28.77 -4.08
C VAL A 474 10.96 28.16 -2.92
N LEU A 475 11.96 28.89 -2.40
CA LEU A 475 12.80 28.42 -1.29
C LEU A 475 12.05 28.35 0.05
N ALA A 476 11.02 29.19 0.25
CA ALA A 476 10.17 29.13 1.45
C ALA A 476 9.19 27.96 1.42
N HIS A 477 8.64 27.62 0.24
CA HIS A 477 7.69 26.51 0.08
C HIS A 477 8.36 25.13 -0.03
N PHE A 478 9.54 25.04 -0.64
CA PHE A 478 10.19 23.76 -0.98
C PHE A 478 11.64 23.63 -0.45
N PRO A 479 11.92 23.91 0.84
CA PRO A 479 13.28 23.97 1.37
C PRO A 479 14.02 22.62 1.31
N ASN A 480 13.36 21.48 1.57
CA ASN A 480 14.02 20.18 1.51
C ASN A 480 14.29 19.75 0.07
N ILE A 481 13.39 20.07 -0.88
CA ILE A 481 13.61 19.82 -2.31
C ILE A 481 14.77 20.69 -2.82
N ALA A 482 14.76 21.99 -2.52
CA ALA A 482 15.85 22.90 -2.89
C ALA A 482 17.19 22.42 -2.34
N ALA A 483 17.26 22.06 -1.06
CA ALA A 483 18.46 21.54 -0.43
C ALA A 483 18.92 20.20 -1.04
N HIS A 484 18.00 19.35 -1.50
CA HIS A 484 18.34 18.09 -2.17
C HIS A 484 18.90 18.32 -3.58
N CYS A 485 18.19 19.09 -4.41
CA CYS A 485 18.62 19.46 -5.76
C CYS A 485 19.97 20.20 -5.75
N ALA A 486 20.20 21.11 -4.79
CA ALA A 486 21.47 21.82 -4.66
C ALA A 486 22.68 20.89 -4.41
N ARG A 487 22.50 19.77 -3.70
CA ARG A 487 23.56 18.75 -3.53
C ARG A 487 23.91 18.01 -4.82
N LEU A 488 23.07 18.11 -5.84
CA LEU A 488 23.26 17.54 -7.17
C LEU A 488 23.66 18.61 -8.20
N GLY A 489 23.91 19.85 -7.75
CA GLY A 489 24.28 20.98 -8.62
C GLY A 489 23.12 21.66 -9.34
N LEU A 490 21.87 21.45 -8.89
CA LEU A 490 20.66 22.04 -9.47
C LEU A 490 20.07 23.13 -8.56
N ASP A 491 19.93 24.36 -9.06
CA ASP A 491 19.22 25.43 -8.39
C ASP A 491 17.78 25.52 -8.90
N ILE A 492 16.82 24.99 -8.14
CA ILE A 492 15.41 24.94 -8.54
C ILE A 492 14.75 26.32 -8.76
N THR A 493 15.43 27.41 -8.43
CA THR A 493 14.98 28.79 -8.69
C THR A 493 15.43 29.32 -10.06
N LYS A 494 16.26 28.56 -10.79
CA LYS A 494 16.83 28.93 -12.10
C LYS A 494 16.78 27.78 -13.12
N ASP A 495 16.97 26.56 -12.65
CA ASP A 495 17.15 25.37 -13.47
C ASP A 495 15.87 24.50 -13.45
N PRO A 496 15.45 23.96 -14.61
CA PRO A 496 14.37 22.97 -14.65
C PRO A 496 14.81 21.64 -14.02
N ILE A 497 13.93 21.03 -13.22
CA ILE A 497 14.22 19.80 -12.49
C ILE A 497 14.02 18.59 -13.44
N PRO A 498 15.03 17.73 -13.64
CA PRO A 498 14.87 16.50 -14.42
C PRO A 498 13.99 15.49 -13.68
N VAL A 499 12.94 15.00 -14.34
CA VAL A 499 11.91 14.16 -13.73
C VAL A 499 11.52 12.95 -14.58
N VAL A 500 11.24 11.83 -13.91
CA VAL A 500 10.76 10.58 -14.50
C VAL A 500 9.59 10.01 -13.70
N PRO A 501 8.63 9.31 -14.32
CA PRO A 501 7.59 8.61 -13.57
C PRO A 501 8.15 7.42 -12.80
N ALA A 502 7.75 7.28 -11.54
CA ALA A 502 8.12 6.16 -10.67
C ALA A 502 6.90 5.62 -9.94
N GLN A 503 6.89 4.35 -9.55
CA GLN A 503 5.81 3.82 -8.72
C GLN A 503 5.77 4.58 -7.38
N HIS A 504 4.56 4.79 -6.86
CA HIS A 504 4.37 5.60 -5.65
C HIS A 504 3.32 5.08 -4.67
N TYR A 505 2.20 4.57 -5.16
CA TYR A 505 1.12 4.10 -4.29
C TYR A 505 0.39 2.91 -4.89
N LEU A 506 -0.07 1.97 -4.06
CA LEU A 506 -0.98 0.89 -4.46
C LEU A 506 -2.40 1.21 -3.98
N CYS A 507 -3.36 1.35 -4.91
CA CYS A 507 -4.77 1.61 -4.56
C CYS A 507 -5.56 0.32 -4.26
N GLY A 508 -5.02 -0.83 -4.67
CA GLY A 508 -5.48 -2.15 -4.28
C GLY A 508 -4.85 -2.62 -2.97
N GLY A 509 -5.21 -3.82 -2.54
CA GLY A 509 -4.74 -4.39 -1.27
C GLY A 509 -5.74 -5.38 -0.68
N VAL A 510 -5.56 -5.70 0.61
CA VAL A 510 -6.45 -6.57 1.37
C VAL A 510 -7.84 -5.92 1.46
N GLN A 511 -8.86 -6.57 0.92
CA GLN A 511 -10.22 -6.04 0.94
C GLN A 511 -10.74 -5.94 2.37
N THR A 512 -11.28 -4.78 2.72
CA THR A 512 -11.79 -4.47 4.07
C THR A 512 -13.18 -3.84 4.04
N GLY A 513 -13.90 -3.96 5.16
CA GLY A 513 -15.08 -3.14 5.42
C GLY A 513 -14.74 -1.77 6.01
N LEU A 514 -15.78 -1.02 6.39
CA LEU A 514 -15.63 0.35 6.91
C LEU A 514 -15.08 0.42 8.34
N LEU A 515 -14.76 -0.71 8.96
CA LEU A 515 -14.11 -0.84 10.27
C LEU A 515 -12.73 -1.50 10.12
N GLY A 516 -12.17 -1.57 8.91
CA GLY A 516 -10.89 -2.22 8.62
C GLY A 516 -10.93 -3.75 8.76
N GLU A 517 -12.10 -4.33 8.94
CA GLU A 517 -12.30 -5.77 9.12
C GLU A 517 -12.11 -6.53 7.80
N THR A 518 -11.38 -7.64 7.83
CA THR A 518 -11.32 -8.59 6.70
C THR A 518 -12.35 -9.70 6.89
N HIS A 519 -12.53 -10.56 5.88
CA HIS A 519 -13.39 -11.75 6.04
C HIS A 519 -12.74 -12.87 6.89
N VAL A 520 -11.47 -12.74 7.29
CA VAL A 520 -10.80 -13.63 8.24
C VAL A 520 -10.98 -13.03 9.63
N GLN A 521 -11.64 -13.76 10.53
CA GLN A 521 -11.96 -13.28 11.88
C GLN A 521 -10.69 -12.98 12.67
N GLY A 522 -10.68 -11.88 13.41
CA GLY A 522 -9.49 -11.40 14.13
C GLY A 522 -8.43 -10.71 13.25
N LEU A 523 -8.52 -10.79 11.92
CA LEU A 523 -7.61 -10.09 11.00
C LEU A 523 -8.24 -8.78 10.50
N TYR A 524 -7.55 -7.68 10.76
CA TYR A 524 -7.88 -6.33 10.30
C TYR A 524 -6.76 -5.80 9.39
N ALA A 525 -7.08 -4.81 8.55
CA ALA A 525 -6.10 -4.10 7.74
C ALA A 525 -6.46 -2.61 7.60
N CYS A 526 -5.48 -1.71 7.63
CA CYS A 526 -5.69 -0.28 7.35
C CYS A 526 -4.43 0.42 6.81
N GLY A 527 -4.63 1.56 6.13
CA GLY A 527 -3.59 2.19 5.31
C GLY A 527 -3.35 1.44 3.99
N GLU A 528 -2.22 1.71 3.31
CA GLU A 528 -1.92 1.24 1.94
C GLU A 528 -1.92 -0.29 1.74
N VAL A 529 -1.80 -1.08 2.80
CA VAL A 529 -1.94 -2.55 2.73
C VAL A 529 -3.39 -2.98 2.41
N ALA A 530 -4.38 -2.11 2.67
CA ALA A 530 -5.80 -2.39 2.54
C ALA A 530 -6.39 -1.76 1.27
N CYS A 531 -7.41 -2.43 0.72
CA CYS A 531 -8.35 -1.83 -0.22
C CYS A 531 -9.67 -1.55 0.53
N SER A 532 -9.80 -0.33 1.04
CA SER A 532 -11.01 0.17 1.72
C SER A 532 -12.13 0.60 0.75
N GLY A 533 -11.81 0.67 -0.54
CA GLY A 533 -12.64 1.31 -1.56
C GLY A 533 -12.43 2.83 -1.72
N LEU A 534 -11.73 3.51 -0.81
CA LEU A 534 -11.54 4.97 -0.83
C LEU A 534 -10.98 5.51 -2.16
N HIS A 535 -9.95 4.86 -2.71
CA HIS A 535 -9.17 5.40 -3.84
C HIS A 535 -9.73 5.05 -5.23
N GLY A 536 -10.70 4.16 -5.31
CA GLY A 536 -11.20 3.66 -6.60
C GLY A 536 -10.08 3.17 -7.52
N ALA A 537 -10.01 3.75 -8.72
CA ALA A 537 -9.00 3.42 -9.73
C ALA A 537 -7.72 4.27 -9.66
N ASN A 538 -7.69 5.34 -8.85
CA ASN A 538 -6.55 6.25 -8.72
C ASN A 538 -6.68 7.17 -7.49
N ARG A 539 -5.69 7.12 -6.59
CA ARG A 539 -5.65 7.86 -5.32
C ARG A 539 -5.53 9.38 -5.53
N LEU A 540 -6.47 10.15 -4.98
CA LEU A 540 -6.33 11.62 -4.85
C LEU A 540 -5.10 11.96 -4.02
N ALA A 541 -4.42 13.06 -4.36
CA ALA A 541 -3.28 13.56 -3.64
C ALA A 541 -3.61 13.82 -2.14
N SER A 542 -2.60 13.73 -1.26
CA SER A 542 -2.73 13.78 0.21
C SER A 542 -3.81 12.93 0.95
N ASN A 543 -4.62 12.09 0.27
CA ASN A 543 -5.66 11.26 0.91
C ASN A 543 -5.14 9.98 1.61
N SER A 544 -3.93 9.47 1.30
CA SER A 544 -3.49 8.16 1.84
C SER A 544 -3.11 8.19 3.33
N LEU A 545 -2.52 9.28 3.82
CA LEU A 545 -2.29 9.44 5.26
C LEU A 545 -3.63 9.54 6.01
N LEU A 546 -4.61 10.24 5.42
CA LEU A 546 -5.95 10.37 5.97
C LEU A 546 -6.69 9.03 6.06
N GLU A 547 -6.55 8.17 5.04
CA GLU A 547 -7.09 6.80 5.05
C GLU A 547 -6.57 5.99 6.22
N GLY A 548 -5.23 5.92 6.36
CA GLY A 548 -4.58 5.18 7.43
C GLY A 548 -5.04 5.66 8.80
N LEU A 549 -5.13 6.98 8.99
CA LEU A 549 -5.57 7.60 10.23
C LEU A 549 -7.06 7.32 10.54
N VAL A 550 -7.97 7.48 9.58
CA VAL A 550 -9.41 7.27 9.78
C VAL A 550 -9.72 5.80 10.05
N PHE A 551 -9.23 4.87 9.22
CA PHE A 551 -9.58 3.46 9.37
C PHE A 551 -8.88 2.79 10.56
N ALA A 552 -7.67 3.23 10.93
CA ALA A 552 -7.04 2.84 12.20
C ALA A 552 -7.96 3.14 13.38
N ASN A 553 -8.49 4.37 13.48
CA ASN A 553 -9.38 4.75 14.58
C ASN A 553 -10.74 4.04 14.52
N ARG A 554 -11.29 3.80 13.32
CA ARG A 554 -12.58 3.09 13.17
C ARG A 554 -12.50 1.59 13.51
N ALA A 555 -11.32 0.98 13.34
CA ALA A 555 -11.12 -0.43 13.68
C ALA A 555 -11.17 -0.71 15.20
N VAL A 556 -10.77 0.25 16.03
CA VAL A 556 -10.63 0.12 17.50
C VAL A 556 -11.86 -0.52 18.15
N GLY A 557 -13.06 0.03 17.92
CA GLY A 557 -14.27 -0.47 18.58
C GLY A 557 -14.65 -1.91 18.17
N ALA A 558 -14.49 -2.24 16.88
CA ALA A 558 -14.78 -3.56 16.36
C ALA A 558 -13.74 -4.59 16.84
N SER A 559 -12.47 -4.23 16.84
CA SER A 559 -11.38 -5.12 17.22
C SER A 559 -11.33 -5.39 18.72
N VAL A 560 -11.57 -4.37 19.57
CA VAL A 560 -11.74 -4.56 21.02
C VAL A 560 -12.90 -5.51 21.31
N ALA A 561 -14.07 -5.29 20.68
CA ALA A 561 -15.23 -6.17 20.86
C ALA A 561 -14.94 -7.61 20.41
N HIS A 562 -14.17 -7.80 19.32
CA HIS A 562 -13.71 -9.10 18.87
C HIS A 562 -12.76 -9.75 19.89
N ALA A 563 -11.75 -9.00 20.37
CA ALA A 563 -10.78 -9.50 21.36
C ALA A 563 -11.47 -9.96 22.64
N GLU A 564 -12.38 -9.16 23.19
CA GLU A 564 -13.16 -9.55 24.37
C GLU A 564 -14.04 -10.79 24.11
N HIS A 565 -14.71 -10.87 22.95
CA HIS A 565 -15.54 -12.02 22.61
C HIS A 565 -14.71 -13.30 22.49
N ALA A 566 -13.58 -13.23 21.77
CA ALA A 566 -12.64 -14.33 21.65
C ALA A 566 -12.22 -14.82 23.04
N MET A 567 -11.74 -13.93 23.91
CA MET A 567 -11.30 -14.29 25.26
C MET A 567 -12.40 -14.89 26.15
N ARG A 568 -13.67 -14.50 25.96
CA ARG A 568 -14.81 -15.05 26.72
C ARG A 568 -15.30 -16.42 26.24
N CYS A 569 -15.30 -16.67 24.94
CA CYS A 569 -16.08 -17.78 24.36
C CYS A 569 -15.26 -19.02 23.93
N ALA A 570 -14.03 -18.83 23.44
CA ALA A 570 -13.21 -19.94 22.90
C ALA A 570 -11.69 -19.69 22.89
N GLY A 571 -11.25 -18.43 23.00
CA GLY A 571 -9.88 -17.98 22.78
C GLY A 571 -8.87 -18.60 23.74
N GLY A 572 -9.23 -18.87 25.00
CA GLY A 572 -8.33 -19.55 25.93
C GLY A 572 -7.80 -20.89 25.39
N ALA A 573 -8.64 -21.66 24.71
CA ALA A 573 -8.25 -22.94 24.10
C ALA A 573 -7.60 -22.77 22.72
N LEU A 574 -8.17 -21.89 21.87
CA LEU A 574 -7.69 -21.67 20.50
C LEU A 574 -6.30 -21.00 20.48
N HIS A 575 -6.05 -20.04 21.37
CA HIS A 575 -4.75 -19.39 21.54
C HIS A 575 -3.74 -20.30 22.23
N ALA A 576 -4.18 -21.22 23.10
CA ALA A 576 -3.32 -22.26 23.64
C ALA A 576 -2.89 -23.26 22.55
N ALA A 577 -3.81 -23.66 21.66
CA ALA A 577 -3.51 -24.51 20.51
C ALA A 577 -2.54 -23.81 19.52
N ALA A 578 -2.79 -22.55 19.17
CA ALA A 578 -1.90 -21.76 18.33
C ALA A 578 -0.49 -21.60 18.95
N ALA A 579 -0.42 -21.36 20.26
CA ALA A 579 0.86 -21.31 21.00
C ALA A 579 1.61 -22.66 21.00
N ALA A 580 0.90 -23.79 20.99
CA ALA A 580 1.50 -25.13 21.01
C ALA A 580 1.90 -25.67 19.62
N ALA A 581 1.20 -25.24 18.57
CA ALA A 581 1.38 -25.73 17.20
C ALA A 581 2.81 -25.54 16.65
N ASP A 582 3.15 -26.24 15.59
CA ASP A 582 4.41 -26.03 14.86
C ASP A 582 4.41 -24.73 14.05
N PHE A 583 5.61 -24.23 13.76
CA PHE A 583 5.81 -23.12 12.83
C PHE A 583 5.27 -23.51 11.45
N SER A 584 4.53 -22.63 10.78
CA SER A 584 3.93 -22.94 9.48
C SER A 584 4.96 -22.89 8.36
N GLY A 585 5.83 -23.89 8.27
CA GLY A 585 6.89 -23.97 7.26
C GLY A 585 8.05 -24.87 7.68
N SER A 586 8.74 -25.44 6.68
CA SER A 586 9.93 -26.26 6.92
C SER A 586 11.18 -25.39 7.07
N ALA A 587 12.05 -25.80 8.01
CA ALA A 587 13.37 -25.29 8.34
C ALA A 587 13.45 -23.96 9.15
N ALA A 588 14.38 -23.96 10.10
CA ALA A 588 14.70 -22.85 10.99
C ALA A 588 15.28 -21.63 10.24
N PRO A 589 15.32 -20.43 10.86
CA PRO A 589 15.97 -19.26 10.29
C PRO A 589 17.44 -19.51 10.00
N ARG A 590 17.89 -19.04 8.84
CA ARG A 590 19.28 -19.15 8.38
C ARG A 590 19.64 -17.97 7.51
N ALA A 591 20.85 -17.45 7.67
CA ALA A 591 21.43 -16.56 6.68
C ALA A 591 21.60 -17.30 5.34
N LEU A 592 21.31 -16.63 4.22
CA LEU A 592 21.57 -17.21 2.90
C LEU A 592 23.09 -17.24 2.64
N PRO A 593 23.63 -18.32 2.03
CA PRO A 593 24.98 -18.27 1.51
C PRO A 593 25.08 -17.22 0.38
N PRO A 594 26.25 -16.60 0.13
CA PRO A 594 26.40 -15.51 -0.82
C PRO A 594 25.86 -15.80 -2.23
N SER A 595 25.98 -17.04 -2.70
CA SER A 595 25.46 -17.46 -4.01
C SER A 595 23.93 -17.49 -4.08
N ALA A 596 23.26 -17.89 -2.99
CA ALA A 596 21.80 -17.86 -2.90
C ALA A 596 21.29 -16.42 -2.70
N ALA A 597 22.00 -15.59 -1.95
CA ALA A 597 21.70 -14.16 -1.82
C ALA A 597 21.81 -13.43 -3.19
N ALA A 598 22.88 -13.69 -3.95
CA ALA A 598 23.05 -13.17 -5.31
C ALA A 598 21.96 -13.65 -6.26
N TRP A 599 21.53 -14.93 -6.17
CA TRP A 599 20.40 -15.44 -6.93
C TRP A 599 19.09 -14.72 -6.56
N VAL A 600 18.81 -14.51 -5.27
CA VAL A 600 17.62 -13.78 -4.79
C VAL A 600 17.61 -12.34 -5.31
N ALA A 601 18.76 -11.65 -5.31
CA ALA A 601 18.89 -10.32 -5.88
C ALA A 601 18.60 -10.31 -7.39
N ALA A 602 19.23 -11.20 -8.17
CA ALA A 602 19.00 -11.31 -9.61
C ALA A 602 17.53 -11.64 -9.96
N LYS A 603 16.86 -12.47 -9.15
CA LYS A 603 15.43 -12.79 -9.33
C LYS A 603 14.49 -11.64 -8.92
N ARG A 604 14.90 -10.78 -7.99
CA ARG A 604 14.18 -9.52 -7.72
C ARG A 604 14.26 -8.58 -8.92
N GLU A 605 15.45 -8.41 -9.49
CA GLU A 605 15.65 -7.59 -10.70
C GLU A 605 14.87 -8.15 -11.91
N GLU A 606 14.89 -9.47 -12.12
CA GLU A 606 14.06 -10.14 -13.14
C GLU A 606 12.57 -9.79 -12.96
N LEU A 607 12.06 -9.90 -11.73
CA LEU A 607 10.69 -9.56 -11.39
C LEU A 607 10.39 -8.08 -11.62
N ASN A 608 11.26 -7.16 -11.21
CA ASN A 608 11.08 -5.72 -11.43
C ASN A 608 10.97 -5.40 -12.94
N GLY A 609 11.83 -6.02 -13.77
CA GLY A 609 11.76 -5.90 -15.22
C GLY A 609 10.46 -6.47 -15.82
N LEU A 610 9.97 -7.60 -15.32
CA LEU A 610 8.68 -8.18 -15.72
C LEU A 610 7.51 -7.28 -15.35
N MET A 611 7.54 -6.67 -14.16
CA MET A 611 6.50 -5.79 -13.65
C MET A 611 6.43 -4.45 -14.38
N TRP A 612 7.57 -3.85 -14.72
CA TRP A 612 7.61 -2.64 -15.56
C TRP A 612 7.07 -2.89 -16.97
N ARG A 613 7.46 -4.01 -17.62
CA ARG A 613 7.01 -4.35 -18.98
C ARG A 613 5.55 -4.81 -19.05
N GLY A 614 5.08 -5.59 -18.08
CA GLY A 614 3.73 -6.15 -18.08
C GLY A 614 2.69 -5.22 -17.46
N ALA A 615 2.99 -4.63 -16.30
CA ALA A 615 2.05 -3.86 -15.48
C ALA A 615 2.58 -2.46 -15.14
N GLY A 616 3.30 -1.83 -16.06
CA GLY A 616 3.70 -0.42 -15.99
C GLY A 616 2.53 0.55 -16.23
N ILE A 617 2.88 1.77 -16.63
CA ILE A 617 1.93 2.88 -16.90
C ILE A 617 1.02 2.56 -18.09
N VAL A 618 1.58 2.18 -19.24
CA VAL A 618 0.85 1.64 -20.41
C VAL A 618 1.00 0.12 -20.44
N ARG A 619 -0.10 -0.60 -20.69
CA ARG A 619 -0.15 -2.07 -20.64
C ARG A 619 -0.74 -2.67 -21.91
N ARG A 620 -0.31 -3.88 -22.26
CA ARG A 620 -0.89 -4.72 -23.33
C ARG A 620 -1.13 -6.12 -22.79
N GLN A 621 -2.21 -6.77 -23.22
CA GLN A 621 -2.57 -8.11 -22.78
C GLN A 621 -1.50 -9.15 -23.09
N GLU A 622 -0.82 -9.05 -24.22
CA GLU A 622 0.25 -10.00 -24.57
C GLU A 622 1.42 -9.88 -23.59
N ASP A 623 1.85 -8.66 -23.27
CA ASP A 623 2.92 -8.40 -22.30
C ASP A 623 2.53 -8.89 -20.90
N MET A 624 1.29 -8.60 -20.46
CA MET A 624 0.78 -9.10 -19.18
C MET A 624 0.72 -10.63 -19.13
N LYS A 625 0.26 -11.30 -20.19
CA LYS A 625 0.21 -12.78 -20.26
C LYS A 625 1.60 -13.40 -20.24
N ARG A 626 2.55 -12.85 -21.01
CA ARG A 626 3.95 -13.32 -21.04
C ARG A 626 4.64 -13.09 -19.70
N ALA A 627 4.44 -11.94 -19.08
CA ALA A 627 5.01 -11.64 -17.77
C ALA A 627 4.43 -12.56 -16.67
N LEU A 628 3.11 -12.81 -16.67
CA LEU A 628 2.47 -13.73 -15.72
C LEU A 628 3.02 -15.17 -15.83
N GLN A 629 3.33 -15.65 -17.03
CA GLN A 629 3.96 -16.96 -17.24
C GLN A 629 5.38 -17.04 -16.62
N SER A 630 6.17 -15.96 -16.70
CA SER A 630 7.47 -15.91 -16.01
C SER A 630 7.34 -15.78 -14.50
N ILE A 631 6.41 -14.97 -13.99
CA ILE A 631 6.10 -14.89 -12.55
C ILE A 631 5.68 -16.26 -11.99
N ALA A 632 4.93 -17.05 -12.75
CA ALA A 632 4.57 -18.42 -12.38
C ALA A 632 5.77 -19.37 -12.25
N ARG A 633 6.84 -19.17 -13.05
CA ARG A 633 8.11 -19.90 -12.89
C ARG A 633 8.86 -19.44 -11.64
N LEU A 634 8.99 -18.13 -11.44
CA LEU A 634 9.59 -17.54 -10.23
C LEU A 634 8.92 -18.03 -8.95
N TYR A 635 7.59 -18.20 -8.96
CA TYR A 635 6.85 -18.76 -7.82
C TYR A 635 7.25 -20.20 -7.48
N VAL A 636 7.50 -21.04 -8.48
CA VAL A 636 8.00 -22.42 -8.28
C VAL A 636 9.45 -22.42 -7.80
N GLU A 637 10.31 -21.63 -8.43
CA GLU A 637 11.74 -21.52 -8.08
C GLU A 637 11.95 -21.03 -6.64
N THR A 638 11.32 -19.91 -6.27
CA THR A 638 11.45 -19.31 -4.93
C THR A 638 10.88 -20.18 -3.81
N ARG A 639 9.83 -20.97 -4.11
CA ARG A 639 9.29 -21.96 -3.18
C ARG A 639 10.28 -23.09 -2.93
N ALA A 640 10.84 -23.68 -3.98
CA ALA A 640 11.82 -24.77 -3.85
C ALA A 640 13.10 -24.32 -3.11
N LEU A 641 13.50 -23.06 -3.32
CA LEU A 641 14.62 -22.47 -2.58
C LEU A 641 14.31 -22.34 -1.07
N ALA A 642 13.10 -21.90 -0.71
CA ALA A 642 12.68 -21.81 0.70
C ALA A 642 12.56 -23.19 1.37
N GLU A 643 12.07 -24.20 0.65
CA GLU A 643 12.06 -25.59 1.12
C GLU A 643 13.49 -26.14 1.34
N SER A 644 14.51 -25.58 0.68
CA SER A 644 15.92 -26.00 0.79
C SER A 644 16.73 -25.23 1.85
N TYR A 645 16.51 -23.92 1.99
CA TYR A 645 17.32 -23.03 2.83
C TYR A 645 16.63 -22.54 4.11
N GLY A 646 15.30 -22.66 4.21
CA GLY A 646 14.50 -22.17 5.33
C GLY A 646 14.15 -20.69 5.20
N VAL A 647 14.19 -19.98 6.34
CA VAL A 647 13.70 -18.60 6.45
C VAL A 647 14.85 -17.60 6.50
N SER A 648 14.83 -16.62 5.58
CA SER A 648 15.66 -15.41 5.63
C SER A 648 14.82 -14.20 5.15
N THR A 649 15.23 -12.99 5.50
CA THR A 649 14.55 -11.74 5.08
C THR A 649 14.39 -11.66 3.56
N GLU A 650 15.48 -11.81 2.83
CA GLU A 650 15.55 -11.58 1.38
C GLU A 650 14.67 -12.57 0.62
N LEU A 651 14.62 -13.83 1.09
CA LEU A 651 13.82 -14.89 0.50
C LEU A 651 12.33 -14.78 0.84
N VAL A 652 11.98 -14.35 2.05
CA VAL A 652 10.59 -14.04 2.42
C VAL A 652 10.08 -12.86 1.59
N GLU A 653 10.85 -11.77 1.50
CA GLU A 653 10.49 -10.62 0.67
C GLU A 653 10.35 -10.98 -0.81
N LEU A 654 11.28 -11.77 -1.39
CA LEU A 654 11.15 -12.17 -2.80
C LEU A 654 9.91 -13.03 -3.03
N ARG A 655 9.57 -13.96 -2.12
CA ARG A 655 8.34 -14.75 -2.19
C ARG A 655 7.08 -13.89 -2.07
N ASN A 656 7.12 -12.85 -1.22
CA ASN A 656 6.03 -11.89 -1.08
C ASN A 656 5.88 -11.05 -2.36
N LEU A 657 6.96 -10.47 -2.90
CA LEU A 657 6.97 -9.72 -4.15
C LEU A 657 6.48 -10.55 -5.34
N VAL A 658 6.92 -11.79 -5.51
CA VAL A 658 6.43 -12.70 -6.56
C VAL A 658 4.93 -12.96 -6.41
N THR A 659 4.44 -13.12 -5.17
CA THR A 659 3.00 -13.26 -4.88
C THR A 659 2.23 -12.00 -5.25
N VAL A 660 2.72 -10.82 -4.88
CA VAL A 660 2.06 -9.54 -5.18
C VAL A 660 2.10 -9.22 -6.68
N GLY A 661 3.20 -9.53 -7.38
CA GLY A 661 3.29 -9.41 -8.84
C GLY A 661 2.27 -10.30 -9.56
N GLU A 662 2.06 -11.54 -9.09
CA GLU A 662 1.01 -12.42 -9.60
C GLU A 662 -0.40 -11.83 -9.40
N LEU A 663 -0.65 -11.22 -8.23
CA LEU A 663 -1.91 -10.55 -7.91
C LEU A 663 -2.15 -9.32 -8.81
N VAL A 664 -1.19 -8.40 -8.92
CA VAL A 664 -1.26 -7.20 -9.79
C VAL A 664 -1.54 -7.60 -11.25
N MET A 665 -0.75 -8.53 -11.79
CA MET A 665 -0.85 -8.95 -13.18
C MET A 665 -2.17 -9.69 -13.48
N SER A 666 -2.61 -10.55 -12.55
CA SER A 666 -3.89 -11.27 -12.69
C SER A 666 -5.11 -10.37 -12.54
N SER A 667 -5.04 -9.34 -11.69
CA SER A 667 -6.09 -8.33 -11.56
C SER A 667 -6.17 -7.50 -12.84
N ALA A 668 -5.02 -7.10 -13.39
CA ALA A 668 -4.94 -6.32 -14.62
C ALA A 668 -5.44 -7.09 -15.85
N LEU A 669 -5.27 -8.41 -15.91
CA LEU A 669 -5.77 -9.25 -17.00
C LEU A 669 -7.29 -9.53 -16.95
N GLN A 670 -7.94 -9.30 -15.81
CA GLN A 670 -9.40 -9.42 -15.69
C GLN A 670 -10.13 -8.18 -16.21
N ARG A 671 -9.50 -7.00 -16.12
CA ARG A 671 -10.06 -5.72 -16.57
C ARG A 671 -9.92 -5.57 -18.09
N ARG A 672 -11.02 -5.30 -18.79
CA ARG A 672 -11.08 -5.08 -20.25
C ARG A 672 -11.56 -3.67 -20.61
N GLU A 673 -10.99 -2.70 -19.92
CA GLU A 673 -11.19 -1.26 -20.10
C GLU A 673 -9.91 -0.53 -19.67
N SER A 674 -9.84 0.79 -19.89
CA SER A 674 -8.86 1.66 -19.26
C SER A 674 -9.55 2.61 -18.29
N ARG A 675 -9.02 2.73 -17.07
CA ARG A 675 -9.57 3.56 -16.00
C ARG A 675 -8.48 3.94 -14.99
N GLY A 676 -8.28 5.24 -14.76
CA GLY A 676 -7.32 5.75 -13.76
C GLY A 676 -5.91 5.16 -13.93
N GLY A 677 -5.38 4.56 -12.86
CA GLY A 677 -4.05 3.94 -12.83
C GLY A 677 -3.91 2.64 -13.65
N HIS A 678 -4.98 2.15 -14.28
CA HIS A 678 -4.92 1.05 -15.24
C HIS A 678 -5.23 1.55 -16.65
N TYR A 679 -4.21 1.62 -17.50
CA TYR A 679 -4.37 1.93 -18.93
C TYR A 679 -3.90 0.76 -19.79
N CYS A 680 -4.84 0.10 -20.46
CA CYS A 680 -4.57 -1.00 -21.39
C CYS A 680 -4.79 -0.52 -22.82
N GLN A 681 -3.74 -0.53 -23.64
CA GLN A 681 -3.78 -0.06 -25.03
C GLN A 681 -4.74 -0.88 -25.91
N ASP A 682 -4.98 -2.15 -25.57
CA ASP A 682 -5.95 -3.02 -26.27
C ASP A 682 -7.41 -2.65 -25.95
N TYR A 683 -7.63 -1.91 -24.86
CA TYR A 683 -8.93 -1.48 -24.34
C TYR A 683 -8.85 -0.02 -23.85
N PRO A 684 -8.64 0.97 -24.74
CA PRO A 684 -8.32 2.35 -24.35
C PRO A 684 -9.49 3.10 -23.71
N GLU A 685 -10.72 2.63 -23.89
CA GLU A 685 -11.94 3.27 -23.39
C GLU A 685 -12.32 2.80 -21.98
N THR A 686 -13.00 3.67 -21.22
CA THR A 686 -13.72 3.29 -20.00
C THR A 686 -15.02 2.56 -20.34
N VAL A 687 -15.32 1.44 -19.67
CA VAL A 687 -16.54 0.65 -19.86
C VAL A 687 -17.39 0.71 -18.59
N PRO A 688 -18.62 1.27 -18.61
CA PRO A 688 -19.44 1.45 -17.40
C PRO A 688 -19.69 0.14 -16.63
N GLN A 689 -19.84 -0.99 -17.32
CA GLN A 689 -20.07 -2.31 -16.73
C GLN A 689 -18.85 -2.86 -15.97
N GLU A 690 -17.65 -2.37 -16.28
CA GLU A 690 -16.41 -2.71 -15.56
C GLU A 690 -16.11 -1.76 -14.39
N CYS A 691 -16.96 -0.75 -14.14
CA CYS A 691 -16.84 0.15 -12.99
C CYS A 691 -17.21 -0.55 -11.65
N ARG A 692 -16.38 -1.52 -11.28
CA ARG A 692 -16.51 -2.42 -10.13
C ARG A 692 -15.12 -2.86 -9.67
N ALA A 693 -14.99 -3.24 -8.40
CA ALA A 693 -13.74 -3.76 -7.88
C ALA A 693 -13.38 -5.12 -8.50
N THR A 694 -12.11 -5.31 -8.86
CA THR A 694 -11.59 -6.63 -9.25
C THR A 694 -11.20 -7.38 -7.99
N VAL A 695 -11.90 -8.45 -7.64
CA VAL A 695 -11.67 -9.20 -6.39
C VAL A 695 -11.02 -10.54 -6.67
N ILE A 696 -9.91 -10.81 -5.98
CA ILE A 696 -9.17 -12.06 -6.01
C ILE A 696 -9.31 -12.76 -4.65
N ASN A 697 -9.96 -13.92 -4.65
CA ASN A 697 -10.11 -14.80 -3.49
C ASN A 697 -9.55 -16.22 -3.73
N THR A 698 -9.08 -16.50 -4.95
CA THR A 698 -8.75 -17.85 -5.43
C THR A 698 -7.23 -18.05 -5.51
N PRO A 699 -6.67 -19.15 -4.95
CA PRO A 699 -5.23 -19.41 -5.00
C PRO A 699 -4.65 -19.51 -6.41
N VAL A 700 -3.38 -19.10 -6.57
CA VAL A 700 -2.59 -19.13 -7.82
C VAL A 700 -2.71 -20.48 -8.52
N LYS A 701 -2.56 -21.59 -7.77
CA LYS A 701 -2.65 -22.97 -8.25
C LYS A 701 -3.98 -23.33 -8.95
N ARG A 702 -5.06 -22.58 -8.68
CA ARG A 702 -6.37 -22.74 -9.36
C ARG A 702 -6.53 -21.80 -10.55
N ARG A 703 -5.79 -20.69 -10.58
CA ARG A 703 -5.83 -19.67 -11.65
C ARG A 703 -4.83 -19.97 -12.78
N LEU A 704 -3.74 -20.66 -12.47
CA LEU A 704 -2.65 -21.00 -13.40
C LEU A 704 -2.29 -22.48 -13.33
N ASP A 705 -1.97 -23.06 -14.48
CA ASP A 705 -1.40 -24.39 -14.61
C ASP A 705 0.09 -24.37 -14.21
N LEU A 706 0.33 -24.41 -12.90
CA LEU A 706 1.69 -24.43 -12.33
C LEU A 706 2.46 -25.72 -12.66
N ALA A 707 1.79 -26.79 -13.12
CA ALA A 707 2.48 -28.01 -13.54
C ALA A 707 3.26 -27.78 -14.84
N LYS A 708 2.69 -27.03 -15.81
CA LYS A 708 3.42 -26.61 -17.02
C LYS A 708 4.64 -25.74 -16.70
N ALA A 709 4.50 -24.82 -15.75
CA ALA A 709 5.63 -24.02 -15.25
C ALA A 709 6.70 -24.92 -14.60
N ALA A 710 6.31 -25.86 -13.74
CA ALA A 710 7.23 -26.83 -13.13
C ALA A 710 7.94 -27.73 -14.17
N THR A 711 7.29 -28.11 -15.28
CA THR A 711 7.95 -28.89 -16.34
C THR A 711 8.94 -28.08 -17.18
N THR A 712 8.83 -26.75 -17.24
CA THR A 712 9.83 -25.88 -17.88
C THR A 712 10.95 -25.47 -16.95
N VAL A 713 10.73 -25.53 -15.63
CA VAL A 713 11.78 -25.56 -14.61
C VAL A 713 12.40 -26.97 -14.62
N GLY A 714 13.16 -27.26 -15.68
CA GLY A 714 13.92 -28.51 -15.82
C GLY A 714 14.77 -28.74 -14.58
N SER A 715 14.71 -29.98 -14.05
CA SER A 715 15.08 -30.36 -12.67
C SER A 715 15.92 -29.30 -11.96
N LEU A 716 15.27 -28.45 -11.15
CA LEU A 716 15.94 -27.47 -10.29
C LEU A 716 17.16 -28.17 -9.69
N PRO A 717 18.38 -27.74 -10.03
CA PRO A 717 19.53 -28.45 -9.55
C PRO A 717 19.44 -28.42 -8.02
N SER A 718 19.68 -29.55 -7.36
CA SER A 718 19.81 -29.61 -5.89
C SER A 718 20.62 -28.39 -5.42
N ALA A 719 20.41 -27.89 -4.21
CA ALA A 719 21.22 -26.80 -3.65
C ALA A 719 22.75 -27.00 -3.90
N THR A 720 23.19 -28.26 -3.91
CA THR A 720 24.54 -28.76 -4.28
C THR A 720 24.99 -28.54 -5.73
N LYS A 721 24.07 -28.52 -6.71
CA LYS A 721 24.33 -28.34 -8.15
C LYS A 721 24.10 -26.91 -8.65
N LEU A 722 23.22 -26.13 -8.00
CA LEU A 722 23.01 -24.72 -8.36
C LEU A 722 24.28 -23.90 -8.09
N PHE A 723 25.00 -24.25 -7.03
CA PHE A 723 26.20 -23.55 -6.57
C PHE A 723 27.25 -24.61 -6.26
N GLY A 724 28.17 -24.84 -7.20
CA GLY A 724 29.13 -25.94 -7.15
C GLY A 724 29.98 -25.90 -5.88
N GLY A 725 29.70 -26.83 -4.96
CA GLY A 725 30.39 -26.94 -3.67
C GLY A 725 30.41 -28.39 -3.21
N SER A 726 31.62 -28.94 -3.03
CA SER A 726 31.81 -30.30 -2.53
C SER A 726 31.25 -30.44 -1.12
N THR A 727 30.30 -31.35 -0.92
CA THR A 727 29.90 -31.79 0.42
C THR A 727 31.01 -32.68 0.99
N VAL A 728 31.97 -32.07 1.69
CA VAL A 728 32.91 -32.82 2.53
C VAL A 728 32.12 -33.41 3.69
N ALA A 729 31.86 -34.72 3.62
CA ALA A 729 31.26 -35.45 4.73
C ALA A 729 32.20 -35.46 5.95
N PRO A 730 31.66 -35.41 7.19
CA PRO A 730 32.49 -35.46 8.39
C PRO A 730 33.09 -36.87 8.57
N GLY A 731 34.31 -37.06 8.05
CA GLY A 731 35.08 -38.29 8.19
C GLY A 731 35.57 -38.48 9.62
N SER A 732 35.14 -39.56 10.26
CA SER A 732 35.62 -40.01 11.58
C SER A 732 37.15 -40.26 11.60
N PRO A 733 37.87 -39.97 12.69
CA PRO A 733 39.33 -40.03 12.73
C PRO A 733 39.85 -41.47 12.78
N LYS A 734 40.82 -41.80 11.91
CA LYS A 734 41.69 -42.98 12.06
C LYS A 734 43.15 -42.57 12.24
N ARG A 735 43.79 -43.17 13.24
CA ARG A 735 45.21 -42.99 13.59
C ARG A 735 46.14 -43.86 12.72
N SER A 736 47.17 -43.24 12.14
CA SER A 736 48.50 -43.79 11.81
C SER A 736 49.25 -42.73 10.99
N GLY A 737 50.56 -42.45 11.13
CA GLY A 737 51.60 -43.05 11.97
C GLY A 737 52.95 -42.96 11.24
N GLY A 738 53.90 -42.13 11.74
CA GLY A 738 55.22 -41.86 11.12
C GLY A 738 55.21 -40.74 10.05
N GLY A 739 56.27 -39.95 9.85
CA GLY A 739 57.51 -39.79 10.63
C GLY A 739 58.70 -39.28 9.78
N MET A 740 59.32 -38.15 10.17
CA MET A 740 60.57 -37.56 9.59
C MET A 740 60.48 -37.13 8.09
N ARG A 741 61.28 -36.19 7.54
CA ARG A 741 62.51 -35.48 7.99
C ARG A 741 62.66 -34.10 7.28
N GLU A 742 63.67 -33.33 7.68
CA GLU A 742 64.07 -32.01 7.14
C GLU A 742 64.76 -32.01 5.74
N ARG A 743 64.88 -30.79 5.16
CA ARG A 743 65.93 -30.31 4.21
C ARG A 743 65.85 -30.87 2.76
N ASP A 744 66.30 -30.18 1.70
CA ASP A 744 67.01 -28.88 1.53
C ASP A 744 66.87 -28.37 0.06
N LEU A 745 67.44 -27.18 -0.26
CA LEU A 745 67.82 -26.67 -1.61
C LEU A 745 66.70 -26.25 -2.60
N LEU A 746 66.90 -25.34 -3.58
CA LEU A 746 67.66 -24.08 -3.66
C LEU A 746 67.23 -23.35 -4.97
N THR A 747 67.18 -22.00 -5.00
CA THR A 747 67.35 -21.07 -6.16
C THR A 747 66.91 -21.48 -7.60
N THR A 748 66.19 -20.64 -8.37
CA THR A 748 66.78 -19.45 -9.04
C THR A 748 65.75 -18.62 -9.84
N ARG A 749 66.02 -17.30 -9.93
CA ARG A 749 65.77 -16.38 -11.06
C ARG A 749 64.34 -16.16 -11.63
N SER A 750 63.76 -15.05 -11.17
CA SER A 750 63.48 -13.84 -11.99
C SER A 750 63.27 -13.94 -13.51
N GLY A 751 62.14 -13.38 -13.96
CA GLY A 751 62.16 -12.37 -15.03
C GLY A 751 61.00 -12.39 -16.02
N VAL A 752 60.16 -11.33 -15.96
CA VAL A 752 59.53 -10.64 -17.12
C VAL A 752 58.46 -11.47 -17.90
N GLU A 753 57.25 -11.00 -18.21
CA GLU A 753 56.66 -9.65 -18.34
C GLU A 753 55.14 -9.70 -18.09
N GLU A 754 54.58 -8.74 -17.34
CA GLU A 754 53.31 -8.04 -17.64
C GLU A 754 53.26 -6.71 -16.84
#